data_AF-Q96WP6-F1
#
_entry.id   AF-Q96WP6-F1
#
_cell.length_a   1.000
_cell.length_b   1.000
_cell.length_c   1.000
_cell.angle_alpha   90.00
_cell.angle_beta   90.00
_cell.angle_gamma   90.00
#
_symmetry.space_group_name_H-M   'P 1'
#
loop_
_entity.id
_entity.type
_entity.pdbx_description
1 polymer ?
#
loop_
_entity_poly.entity_id
_entity_poly.type
_entity_poly.pdbx_seq_one_letter_code
_entity_poly.pdbx_strand_id
1 'polypeptide(L)'
;MVRIIIKGGVWKNTEDEVLKAAIAKYGKNQWARISSLLVRKTPKQCKARWYEWLDPSIKKTEWSKTEDEKLLHLAKLMPTQWRTIAPIVGRTATQCLERYQKLLDEAEAKDNEELGLTGPDGDAGPSADDVRRLRPGEIDPDPETKPARPDPIDMDEDEKEMLSEARARLANTQGKKAKRKARERQLEEARRLAVLQKKRELKAAGIIMRHKTKKKGMDYNADIPFEKKPAPGFYDTSEEQARVAAAPVGQTLRRMENKRKPDAEEAERKKRQRRNGKEGEGPGHQTKFIPARDAQIQKLKEAESISRRRKLMLPSAQVGEAELEEIVKIGQAGENAKALVGGGSDASGRLLSDYEGLENARMARTPRTAPQEDNILSEARNLRNMSIAQTPLLGEENTPMHTNTSGGTGFESATPRHQVAFTPNPLATPLRSGTGDVSATPRDMSVGSTPLRTPLRDNLSINPDGFPSIGDTPREQRLQAHSAKRALQTGFMNLPKPENNFELLVPEEEENEGGDGEDRGLVLSEEDAEERDAKLRRAREEEEKRILSRRTQVVRLGLPRPANVDAATLLEQLSLYDDVEEGELGAAQKLVDAELASIIRHDSLEHPIPGTLRPGGAKSTYEIPDDEAINAAKSLIHLELASLVGFPQANVDQVREGLIALSKADSVDDHASWASVRRSLTFDSSSKIWVNPSQLSSEQRIAGYDALLSEHQNIMGQEAQKIAKHEKKLGKVLGGYQARSQAISKRVTDAFAELQTTYSNYQSFIRLQTNEAAVGPRRVDTLKEEVENLERREKTLQERYAELAAERKESEAKVAALEEKLMAEAEKFNEASLAEMEGVES
;
A
#
# COMPACT_ATOMS: atom_id res chain seq x y z
N MET A 1 33.81 2.54 8.09
CA MET A 1 33.61 3.77 8.89
C MET A 1 32.53 3.48 9.92
N VAL A 2 32.85 3.51 11.21
CA VAL A 2 31.85 3.29 12.28
C VAL A 2 31.06 4.60 12.43
N ARG A 3 29.73 4.58 12.21
CA ARG A 3 28.90 5.76 12.50
C ARG A 3 28.94 6.02 14.01
N ILE A 4 29.57 7.11 14.43
CA ILE A 4 29.51 7.59 15.82
C ILE A 4 28.10 8.14 16.02
N ILE A 5 27.22 7.33 16.62
CA ILE A 5 25.85 7.74 16.92
C ILE A 5 25.90 8.65 18.15
N ILE A 6 25.88 9.96 17.92
CA ILE A 6 25.63 10.95 18.98
C ILE A 6 24.17 10.77 19.42
N LYS A 7 23.98 10.36 20.69
CA LYS A 7 22.67 10.05 21.28
C LYS A 7 22.16 11.24 22.11
N GLY A 8 20.86 11.51 22.02
CA GLY A 8 20.21 12.65 22.66
C GLY A 8 19.70 13.69 21.66
N GLY A 9 19.61 14.94 22.12
CA GLY A 9 18.93 16.02 21.43
C GLY A 9 17.42 16.01 21.67
N VAL A 10 16.76 17.08 21.19
CA VAL A 10 15.33 17.35 21.37
C VAL A 10 14.43 16.17 20.98
N TRP A 11 13.30 16.03 21.68
CA TRP A 11 12.27 15.04 21.39
C TRP A 11 11.33 15.51 20.28
N LYS A 12 11.09 14.65 19.28
CA LYS A 12 10.08 14.87 18.23
C LYS A 12 8.78 14.12 18.53
N ASN A 13 7.66 14.59 18.01
CA ASN A 13 6.35 13.97 18.23
C ASN A 13 6.30 12.49 17.76
N THR A 14 6.90 12.19 16.61
CA THR A 14 7.13 10.81 16.14
C THR A 14 7.87 9.91 17.14
N GLU A 15 8.91 10.42 17.82
CA GLU A 15 9.65 9.64 18.82
C GLU A 15 8.78 9.35 20.05
N ASP A 16 8.00 10.35 20.51
CA ASP A 16 7.08 10.21 21.63
C ASP A 16 5.93 9.22 21.33
N GLU A 17 5.37 9.22 20.11
CA GLU A 17 4.33 8.26 19.70
C GLU A 17 4.88 6.83 19.56
N VAL A 18 6.09 6.66 19.02
CA VAL A 18 6.79 5.35 19.01
C VAL A 18 7.08 4.89 20.45
N LEU A 19 7.46 5.80 21.36
CA LEU A 19 7.70 5.51 22.77
C LEU A 19 6.43 5.03 23.48
N LYS A 20 5.30 5.73 23.31
CA LYS A 20 3.98 5.31 23.82
C LYS A 20 3.60 3.91 23.33
N ALA A 21 3.68 3.67 22.01
CA ALA A 21 3.34 2.38 21.41
C ALA A 21 4.28 1.24 21.85
N ALA A 22 5.57 1.53 22.03
CA ALA A 22 6.55 0.57 22.54
C ALA A 22 6.29 0.22 24.01
N ILE A 23 5.90 1.19 24.86
CA ILE A 23 5.55 0.95 26.26
C ILE A 23 4.25 0.16 26.37
N ALA A 24 3.24 0.44 25.53
CA ALA A 24 2.02 -0.35 25.46
C ALA A 24 2.27 -1.84 25.10
N LYS A 25 3.33 -2.14 24.33
CA LYS A 25 3.70 -3.52 23.97
C LYS A 25 4.68 -4.20 24.96
N TYR A 26 5.64 -3.47 25.51
CA TYR A 26 6.76 -4.03 26.28
C TYR A 26 6.74 -3.71 27.78
N GLY A 27 5.87 -2.79 28.22
CA GLY A 27 5.72 -2.36 29.61
C GLY A 27 6.83 -1.42 30.11
N LYS A 28 6.59 -0.78 31.26
CA LYS A 28 7.49 0.22 31.90
C LYS A 28 8.81 -0.35 32.45
N ASN A 29 9.14 -1.63 32.19
CA ASN A 29 10.33 -2.29 32.73
C ASN A 29 11.39 -2.66 31.67
N GLN A 30 11.08 -2.60 30.37
CA GLN A 30 11.96 -3.06 29.28
C GLN A 30 12.63 -1.92 28.50
N TRP A 31 13.15 -0.89 29.20
CA TRP A 31 13.69 0.34 28.60
C TRP A 31 14.76 0.12 27.51
N ALA A 32 15.66 -0.86 27.67
CA ALA A 32 16.67 -1.17 26.65
C ALA A 32 16.05 -1.69 25.34
N ARG A 33 14.94 -2.44 25.44
CA ARG A 33 14.18 -2.93 24.28
C ARG A 33 13.43 -1.79 23.61
N ILE A 34 12.83 -0.91 24.40
CA ILE A 34 12.13 0.29 23.93
C ILE A 34 13.09 1.23 23.19
N SER A 35 14.25 1.57 23.77
CA SER A 35 15.24 2.42 23.10
C SER A 35 15.79 1.79 21.81
N SER A 36 15.77 0.46 21.68
CA SER A 36 16.18 -0.19 20.42
C SER A 36 15.22 0.03 19.25
N LEU A 37 14.08 0.69 19.45
CA LEU A 37 13.15 1.18 18.41
C LEU A 37 13.38 2.66 18.07
N LEU A 38 14.20 3.39 18.85
CA LEU A 38 14.46 4.83 18.72
C LEU A 38 15.95 5.07 18.47
N VAL A 39 16.33 5.29 17.22
CA VAL A 39 17.73 5.24 16.76
C VAL A 39 18.68 6.15 17.56
N ARG A 40 18.19 7.33 17.98
CA ARG A 40 19.01 8.39 18.62
C ARG A 40 18.80 8.54 20.13
N LYS A 41 17.90 7.78 20.77
CA LYS A 41 17.55 7.94 22.18
C LYS A 41 18.04 6.75 23.03
N THR A 42 18.61 7.02 24.20
CA THR A 42 19.12 5.99 25.13
C THR A 42 18.01 5.38 26.00
N PRO A 43 18.24 4.21 26.65
CA PRO A 43 17.30 3.66 27.63
C PRO A 43 17.00 4.62 28.79
N LYS A 44 18.00 5.40 29.22
CA LYS A 44 17.87 6.40 30.29
C LYS A 44 16.96 7.56 29.84
N GLN A 45 17.22 8.11 28.66
CA GLN A 45 16.41 9.18 28.06
C GLN A 45 14.96 8.74 27.82
N CYS A 46 14.73 7.53 27.27
CA CYS A 46 13.38 6.98 27.13
C CYS A 46 12.63 6.84 28.46
N LYS A 47 13.35 6.44 29.53
CA LYS A 47 12.78 6.34 30.88
C LYS A 47 12.44 7.72 31.43
N ALA A 48 13.39 8.66 31.38
CA ALA A 48 13.20 10.03 31.87
C ALA A 48 12.05 10.74 31.11
N ARG A 49 12.04 10.70 29.77
CA ARG A 49 10.94 11.22 28.95
C ARG A 49 9.57 10.68 29.35
N TRP A 50 9.49 9.40 29.70
CA TRP A 50 8.25 8.82 30.18
C TRP A 50 7.80 9.42 31.52
N TYR A 51 8.67 9.44 32.53
CA TYR A 51 8.31 9.92 33.87
C TYR A 51 8.23 11.45 34.03
N GLU A 52 8.87 12.22 33.15
CA GLU A 52 8.84 13.70 33.17
C GLU A 52 7.78 14.28 32.21
N TRP A 53 7.40 13.57 31.12
CA TRP A 53 6.47 14.10 30.12
C TRP A 53 5.35 13.17 29.64
N LEU A 54 5.53 11.86 29.51
CA LEU A 54 4.54 11.00 28.81
C LEU A 54 3.60 10.17 29.69
N ASP A 55 3.89 9.96 30.98
CA ASP A 55 2.99 9.19 31.85
C ASP A 55 1.65 9.93 32.03
N PRO A 56 0.49 9.32 31.74
CA PRO A 56 -0.82 9.98 31.87
C PRO A 56 -1.18 10.46 33.28
N SER A 57 -0.42 10.08 34.31
CA SER A 57 -0.53 10.63 35.67
C SER A 57 0.02 12.05 35.82
N ILE A 58 0.77 12.57 34.84
CA ILE A 58 1.38 13.90 34.89
C ILE A 58 0.35 14.95 34.47
N LYS A 59 0.00 15.85 35.39
CA LYS A 59 -0.86 17.01 35.07
C LYS A 59 -0.09 18.01 34.20
N LYS A 60 -0.66 18.33 33.04
CA LYS A 60 -0.18 19.37 32.11
C LYS A 60 -1.13 20.56 31.97
N THR A 61 -2.15 20.60 32.81
CA THR A 61 -3.05 21.76 32.96
C THR A 61 -2.29 22.92 33.62
N GLU A 62 -2.86 24.12 33.56
CA GLU A 62 -2.44 25.27 34.37
C GLU A 62 -2.37 24.95 35.87
N TRP A 63 -1.61 25.76 36.61
CA TRP A 63 -1.46 25.65 38.06
C TRP A 63 -2.68 26.26 38.75
N SER A 64 -3.24 25.56 39.75
CA SER A 64 -4.26 26.17 40.61
C SER A 64 -3.61 26.95 41.75
N LYS A 65 -4.27 28.02 42.22
CA LYS A 65 -3.81 28.79 43.40
C LYS A 65 -3.46 27.88 44.59
N THR A 66 -4.25 26.82 44.81
CA THR A 66 -4.02 25.80 45.85
C THR A 66 -2.82 24.88 45.62
N GLU A 67 -2.35 24.70 44.39
CA GLU A 67 -1.10 23.99 44.07
C GLU A 67 0.11 24.91 44.26
N ASP A 68 -0.01 26.19 43.89
CA ASP A 68 1.02 27.22 44.10
C ASP A 68 1.26 27.52 45.59
N GLU A 69 0.19 27.71 46.38
CA GLU A 69 0.24 27.86 47.84
C GLU A 69 0.98 26.68 48.51
N LYS A 70 0.60 25.45 48.14
CA LYS A 70 1.27 24.25 48.65
C LYS A 70 2.74 24.17 48.22
N LEU A 71 3.06 24.62 47.00
CA LEU A 71 4.42 24.62 46.47
C LEU A 71 5.32 25.57 47.27
N LEU A 72 4.89 26.81 47.50
CA LEU A 72 5.65 27.81 48.29
C LEU A 72 5.88 27.32 49.72
N HIS A 73 4.85 26.79 50.39
CA HIS A 73 4.96 26.24 51.73
C HIS A 73 5.94 25.07 51.84
N LEU A 74 5.90 24.12 50.89
CA LEU A 74 6.80 22.98 50.90
C LEU A 74 8.24 23.37 50.50
N ALA A 75 8.42 24.38 49.64
CA ALA A 75 9.73 24.94 49.34
C ALA A 75 10.35 25.67 50.56
N LYS A 76 9.52 26.36 51.36
CA LYS A 76 9.89 26.97 52.65
C LYS A 76 10.35 25.93 53.68
N LEU A 77 9.62 24.82 53.79
CA LEU A 77 9.91 23.75 54.76
C LEU A 77 11.07 22.83 54.32
N MET A 78 11.25 22.60 53.02
CA MET A 78 12.27 21.70 52.47
C MET A 78 13.04 22.37 51.32
N PRO A 79 13.94 23.33 51.63
CA PRO A 79 14.65 24.11 50.60
C PRO A 79 15.33 23.22 49.55
N THR A 80 15.06 23.51 48.27
CA THR A 80 15.62 22.82 47.08
C THR A 80 15.32 21.31 46.92
N GLN A 81 14.49 20.70 47.76
CA GLN A 81 14.22 19.26 47.72
C GLN A 81 13.10 18.86 46.74
N TRP A 82 13.19 19.30 45.48
CA TRP A 82 12.11 19.19 44.48
C TRP A 82 11.60 17.77 44.24
N ARG A 83 12.46 16.74 44.35
CA ARG A 83 12.06 15.32 44.21
C ARG A 83 11.18 14.83 45.37
N THR A 84 11.30 15.43 46.55
CA THR A 84 10.47 15.13 47.74
C THR A 84 9.16 15.92 47.71
N ILE A 85 9.20 17.16 47.22
CA ILE A 85 8.05 18.07 47.11
C ILE A 85 7.06 17.60 46.03
N ALA A 86 7.56 17.21 44.85
CA ALA A 86 6.76 16.87 43.68
C ALA A 86 5.62 15.85 43.91
N PRO A 87 5.86 14.69 44.59
CA PRO A 87 4.79 13.74 44.90
C PRO A 87 3.67 14.30 45.81
N ILE A 88 3.97 15.30 46.65
CA ILE A 88 3.03 15.90 47.61
C ILE A 88 2.16 16.98 46.93
N VAL A 89 2.74 17.68 45.95
CA VAL A 89 2.03 18.65 45.09
C VAL A 89 1.24 17.94 43.99
N GLY A 90 1.72 16.81 43.47
CA GLY A 90 1.10 16.05 42.37
C GLY A 90 1.52 16.55 40.97
N ARG A 91 2.73 17.10 40.86
CA ARG A 91 3.38 17.60 39.63
C ARG A 91 4.78 16.97 39.51
N THR A 92 5.50 17.16 38.40
CA THR A 92 6.90 16.71 38.30
C THR A 92 7.86 17.65 39.04
N ALA A 93 9.03 17.15 39.44
CA ALA A 93 10.02 17.95 40.16
C ALA A 93 10.52 19.16 39.35
N THR A 94 10.59 18.98 38.03
CA THR A 94 10.98 19.98 37.03
C THR A 94 9.91 21.06 36.89
N GLN A 95 8.63 20.68 36.72
CA GLN A 95 7.49 21.62 36.76
C GLN A 95 7.42 22.42 38.06
N CYS A 96 7.65 21.77 39.22
CA CYS A 96 7.67 22.45 40.53
C CYS A 96 8.78 23.51 40.62
N LEU A 97 9.99 23.19 40.16
CA LEU A 97 11.11 24.14 40.15
C LEU A 97 10.84 25.33 39.21
N GLU A 98 10.43 25.07 37.97
CA GLU A 98 10.12 26.11 36.98
C GLU A 98 8.99 27.05 37.49
N ARG A 99 7.92 26.49 38.07
CA ARG A 99 6.84 27.30 38.64
C ARG A 99 7.30 28.12 39.84
N TYR A 100 8.09 27.54 40.75
CA TYR A 100 8.62 28.25 41.91
C TYR A 100 9.51 29.43 41.51
N GLN A 101 10.43 29.22 40.57
CA GLN A 101 11.27 30.29 40.03
C GLN A 101 10.41 31.39 39.40
N LYS A 102 9.44 31.02 38.56
CA LYS A 102 8.52 31.98 37.94
C LYS A 102 7.71 32.79 38.97
N LEU A 103 7.29 32.18 40.09
CA LEU A 103 6.59 32.90 41.17
C LEU A 103 7.50 33.90 41.91
N LEU A 104 8.79 33.60 42.05
CA LEU A 104 9.77 34.55 42.60
C LEU A 104 10.08 35.69 41.61
N ASP A 105 10.26 35.38 40.33
CA ASP A 105 10.52 36.39 39.30
C ASP A 105 9.25 37.27 39.06
N GLU A 106 8.03 36.72 39.15
CA GLU A 106 6.76 37.46 39.14
C GLU A 106 6.60 38.40 40.35
N ALA A 107 7.14 38.02 41.51
CA ALA A 107 7.19 38.88 42.70
C ALA A 107 8.22 40.00 42.54
N GLU A 108 9.42 39.69 42.04
CA GLU A 108 10.49 40.65 41.75
C GLU A 108 10.06 41.72 40.73
N ALA A 109 9.40 41.32 39.64
CA ALA A 109 8.91 42.25 38.63
C ALA A 109 7.92 43.26 39.24
N LYS A 110 6.98 42.80 40.08
CA LYS A 110 6.03 43.69 40.76
C LYS A 110 6.68 44.54 41.85
N ASP A 111 7.71 44.06 42.54
CA ASP A 111 8.46 44.89 43.50
C ASP A 111 9.15 46.06 42.79
N ASN A 112 9.81 45.80 41.66
CA ASN A 112 10.50 46.83 40.88
C ASN A 112 9.50 47.84 40.24
N GLU A 113 8.31 47.37 39.86
CA GLU A 113 7.20 48.20 39.38
C GLU A 113 6.59 49.06 40.52
N GLU A 114 6.38 48.48 41.70
CA GLU A 114 5.81 49.16 42.90
C GLU A 114 6.80 50.19 43.49
N LEU A 115 8.11 49.98 43.39
CA LEU A 115 9.13 50.94 43.81
C LEU A 115 9.42 52.05 42.78
N GLY A 116 8.80 52.02 41.59
CA GLY A 116 9.04 53.02 40.54
C GLY A 116 10.47 53.02 39.99
N LEU A 117 11.17 51.89 40.07
CA LEU A 117 12.56 51.73 39.61
C LEU A 117 12.68 51.45 38.11
N THR A 118 11.55 51.43 37.39
CA THR A 118 11.49 51.33 35.93
C THR A 118 11.72 52.71 35.29
N GLY A 119 12.77 52.85 34.48
CA GLY A 119 13.05 54.08 33.75
C GLY A 119 11.96 54.41 32.71
N PRO A 120 11.84 55.68 32.28
CA PRO A 120 10.76 56.12 31.38
C PRO A 120 10.77 55.45 29.99
N ASP A 121 11.87 54.84 29.58
CA ASP A 121 12.00 54.08 28.32
C ASP A 121 11.63 52.59 28.45
N GLY A 122 11.22 52.11 29.63
CA GLY A 122 10.72 50.75 29.83
C GLY A 122 11.76 49.61 29.74
N ASP A 123 13.03 49.94 29.50
CA ASP A 123 14.14 48.98 29.49
C ASP A 123 14.52 48.60 30.93
N ALA A 124 13.72 47.70 31.51
CA ALA A 124 14.15 46.93 32.67
C ALA A 124 15.39 46.12 32.25
N GLY A 125 16.52 46.36 32.92
CA GLY A 125 17.77 45.65 32.65
C GLY A 125 17.57 44.13 32.59
N PRO A 126 18.41 43.40 31.81
CA PRO A 126 18.09 42.06 31.30
C PRO A 126 17.56 41.16 32.41
N SER A 127 16.29 40.78 32.28
CA SER A 127 15.59 39.93 33.23
C SER A 127 16.44 38.69 33.54
N ALA A 128 16.31 38.15 34.76
CA ALA A 128 17.05 36.96 35.16
C ALA A 128 16.84 35.78 34.17
N ASP A 129 15.73 35.74 33.44
CA ASP A 129 15.49 34.83 32.31
C ASP A 129 16.47 34.99 31.13
N ASP A 130 16.89 36.21 30.79
CA ASP A 130 17.87 36.43 29.70
C ASP A 130 19.29 35.99 30.07
N VAL A 131 19.65 36.08 31.36
CA VAL A 131 20.92 35.53 31.88
C VAL A 131 20.89 34.00 31.97
N ARG A 132 19.71 33.40 32.15
CA ARG A 132 19.50 31.94 32.25
C ARG A 132 19.30 31.24 30.90
N ARG A 133 19.10 31.98 29.80
CA ARG A 133 19.02 31.40 28.45
C ARG A 133 20.37 30.77 28.07
N LEU A 134 20.33 29.49 27.67
CA LEU A 134 21.48 28.74 27.17
C LEU A 134 22.24 29.54 26.11
N ARG A 135 23.57 29.64 26.25
CA ARG A 135 24.38 30.39 25.29
C ARG A 135 24.27 29.75 23.89
N PRO A 136 24.25 30.52 22.80
CA PRO A 136 24.16 29.98 21.45
C PRO A 136 25.23 28.91 21.18
N GLY A 137 24.80 27.64 21.06
CA GLY A 137 25.65 26.48 20.87
C GLY A 137 25.69 25.49 22.05
N GLU A 138 25.15 25.84 23.21
CA GLU A 138 25.08 24.96 24.38
C GLU A 138 23.95 23.92 24.23
N ILE A 139 24.23 22.66 24.61
CA ILE A 139 23.24 21.57 24.57
C ILE A 139 22.43 21.60 25.86
N ASP A 140 21.12 21.70 25.71
CA ASP A 140 20.13 21.59 26.79
C ASP A 140 20.37 20.35 27.68
N PRO A 141 20.58 20.51 29.00
CA PRO A 141 20.84 19.38 29.90
C PRO A 141 19.67 18.41 30.07
N ASP A 142 18.44 18.92 30.11
CA ASP A 142 17.22 18.15 30.42
C ASP A 142 16.15 18.27 29.30
N PRO A 143 16.44 17.86 28.04
CA PRO A 143 15.51 17.98 26.92
C PRO A 143 14.26 17.08 27.08
N GLU A 144 14.26 16.14 28.04
CA GLU A 144 13.14 15.28 28.38
C GLU A 144 11.93 16.01 28.98
N THR A 145 12.09 17.20 29.56
CA THR A 145 10.99 17.96 30.17
C THR A 145 10.20 18.78 29.15
N LYS A 146 10.81 19.15 28.03
CA LYS A 146 10.27 20.15 27.09
C LYS A 146 9.22 19.56 26.14
N PRO A 147 8.28 20.37 25.62
CA PRO A 147 7.33 19.93 24.60
C PRO A 147 8.02 19.29 23.38
N ALA A 148 7.39 18.27 22.80
CA ALA A 148 7.89 17.63 21.60
C ALA A 148 7.84 18.60 20.42
N ARG A 149 8.86 18.60 19.56
CA ARG A 149 8.78 19.33 18.28
C ARG A 149 7.75 18.68 17.37
N PRO A 150 6.86 19.46 16.73
CA PRO A 150 5.98 18.95 15.67
C PRO A 150 6.78 18.28 14.55
N ASP A 151 6.15 17.27 13.94
CA ASP A 151 6.75 16.51 12.85
C ASP A 151 6.80 17.37 11.55
N PRO A 152 7.94 17.46 10.84
CA PRO A 152 8.04 18.22 9.60
C PRO A 152 7.22 17.60 8.46
N ILE A 153 6.75 18.41 7.51
CA ILE A 153 5.90 17.95 6.40
C ILE A 153 6.65 16.91 5.53
N ASP A 154 7.93 17.13 5.24
CA ASP A 154 8.80 16.10 4.66
C ASP A 154 9.72 15.52 5.75
N MET A 155 9.26 14.43 6.35
CA MET A 155 10.02 13.61 7.30
C MET A 155 11.32 13.10 6.67
N ASP A 156 12.41 13.02 7.42
CA ASP A 156 13.66 12.51 6.86
C ASP A 156 13.63 10.97 6.63
N GLU A 157 14.63 10.44 5.92
CA GLU A 157 14.69 8.99 5.65
C GLU A 157 14.87 8.18 6.95
N ASP A 158 15.59 8.72 7.93
CA ASP A 158 15.82 8.09 9.25
C ASP A 158 14.51 7.94 10.04
N GLU A 159 13.64 8.95 10.04
CA GLU A 159 12.31 8.93 10.66
C GLU A 159 11.35 7.98 9.95
N LYS A 160 11.33 8.03 8.60
CA LYS A 160 10.53 7.13 7.77
C LYS A 160 10.96 5.66 8.00
N GLU A 161 12.26 5.40 8.09
CA GLU A 161 12.81 4.07 8.43
C GLU A 161 12.43 3.67 9.86
N MET A 162 12.67 4.53 10.86
CA MET A 162 12.32 4.30 12.27
C MET A 162 10.83 3.95 12.46
N LEU A 163 9.92 4.69 11.83
CA LEU A 163 8.48 4.39 11.87
C LEU A 163 8.15 3.05 11.20
N SER A 164 8.83 2.71 10.09
CA SER A 164 8.63 1.42 9.40
C SER A 164 9.13 0.24 10.24
N GLU A 165 10.28 0.40 10.91
CA GLU A 165 10.85 -0.59 11.82
C GLU A 165 9.97 -0.75 13.07
N ALA A 166 9.53 0.35 13.68
CA ALA A 166 8.63 0.32 14.82
C ALA A 166 7.34 -0.45 14.48
N ARG A 167 6.69 -0.14 13.35
CA ARG A 167 5.51 -0.89 12.87
C ARG A 167 5.80 -2.38 12.69
N ALA A 168 6.92 -2.74 12.06
CA ALA A 168 7.31 -4.15 11.85
C ALA A 168 7.59 -4.89 13.17
N ARG A 169 8.28 -4.25 14.13
CA ARG A 169 8.57 -4.79 15.46
C ARG A 169 7.33 -4.89 16.35
N LEU A 170 6.39 -3.95 16.24
CA LEU A 170 5.10 -3.97 16.95
C LEU A 170 4.15 -5.04 16.38
N ALA A 171 4.08 -5.22 15.06
CA ALA A 171 3.31 -6.30 14.45
C ALA A 171 3.88 -7.70 14.73
N ASN A 172 5.21 -7.84 14.86
CA ASN A 172 5.85 -9.13 15.07
C ASN A 172 5.66 -9.68 16.50
N THR A 173 4.93 -10.77 16.63
CA THR A 173 4.80 -11.57 17.87
C THR A 173 5.52 -12.93 17.81
N GLN A 174 5.93 -13.38 16.60
CA GLN A 174 6.46 -14.72 16.39
C GLN A 174 7.98 -14.81 16.52
N GLY A 175 8.46 -15.76 17.32
CA GLY A 175 9.88 -16.08 17.46
C GLY A 175 10.45 -16.87 16.28
N LYS A 176 11.79 -17.01 16.23
CA LYS A 176 12.54 -17.68 15.14
C LYS A 176 12.02 -19.11 14.85
N LYS A 177 11.69 -19.91 15.88
CA LYS A 177 11.20 -21.29 15.73
C LYS A 177 9.81 -21.35 15.08
N ALA A 178 8.89 -20.43 15.44
CA ALA A 178 7.57 -20.34 14.83
C ALA A 178 7.66 -19.94 13.35
N LYS A 179 8.44 -18.90 13.02
CA LYS A 179 8.68 -18.47 11.63
C LYS A 179 9.34 -19.57 10.78
N ARG A 180 10.30 -20.32 11.35
CA ARG A 180 10.90 -21.49 10.68
C ARG A 180 9.85 -22.56 10.38
N LYS A 181 9.08 -22.98 11.38
CA LYS A 181 8.04 -24.02 11.24
C LYS A 181 6.91 -23.60 10.27
N ALA A 182 6.57 -22.31 10.21
CA ALA A 182 5.62 -21.78 9.24
C ALA A 182 6.14 -21.90 7.79
N ARG A 183 7.40 -21.50 7.52
CA ARG A 183 8.03 -21.68 6.20
C ARG A 183 8.22 -23.15 5.84
N GLU A 184 8.58 -23.99 6.81
CA GLU A 184 8.70 -25.43 6.64
C GLU A 184 7.38 -26.07 6.20
N ARG A 185 6.27 -25.71 6.88
CA ARG A 185 4.91 -26.11 6.49
C ARG A 185 4.54 -25.65 5.08
N GLN A 186 4.84 -24.39 4.71
CA GLN A 186 4.59 -23.88 3.36
C GLN A 186 5.39 -24.65 2.29
N LEU A 187 6.66 -24.97 2.57
CA LEU A 187 7.50 -25.78 1.69
C LEU A 187 7.02 -27.23 1.61
N GLU A 188 6.49 -27.80 2.69
CA GLU A 188 5.86 -29.13 2.69
C GLU A 188 4.57 -29.15 1.87
N GLU A 189 3.70 -28.16 2.04
CA GLU A 189 2.48 -27.98 1.23
C GLU A 189 2.83 -27.80 -0.27
N ALA A 190 3.84 -26.99 -0.60
CA ALA A 190 4.33 -26.82 -1.98
C ALA A 190 4.93 -28.10 -2.58
N ARG A 191 5.78 -28.82 -1.81
CA ARG A 191 6.33 -30.13 -2.22
C ARG A 191 5.22 -31.15 -2.45
N ARG A 192 4.21 -31.20 -1.57
CA ARG A 192 3.05 -32.09 -1.70
C ARG A 192 2.27 -31.81 -2.98
N LEU A 193 2.04 -30.53 -3.32
CA LEU A 193 1.39 -30.15 -4.57
C LEU A 193 2.21 -30.54 -5.81
N ALA A 194 3.52 -30.27 -5.82
CA ALA A 194 4.40 -30.67 -6.92
C ALA A 194 4.46 -32.19 -7.12
N VAL A 195 4.51 -32.98 -6.03
CA VAL A 195 4.45 -34.45 -6.10
C VAL A 195 3.09 -34.94 -6.59
N LEU A 196 1.99 -34.30 -6.19
CA LEU A 196 0.64 -34.63 -6.71
C LEU A 196 0.49 -34.31 -8.19
N GLN A 197 1.09 -33.22 -8.67
CA GLN A 197 1.14 -32.88 -10.10
C GLN A 197 1.90 -33.96 -10.88
N LYS A 198 3.15 -34.27 -10.51
CA LYS A 198 3.94 -35.34 -11.15
C LYS A 198 3.23 -36.69 -11.12
N LYS A 199 2.55 -37.02 -10.02
CA LYS A 199 1.75 -38.26 -9.91
C LYS A 199 0.54 -38.26 -10.84
N ARG A 200 -0.10 -37.10 -11.08
CA ARG A 200 -1.20 -36.96 -12.04
C ARG A 200 -0.70 -37.12 -13.47
N GLU A 201 0.41 -36.48 -13.81
CA GLU A 201 1.06 -36.58 -15.13
C GLU A 201 1.46 -38.03 -15.44
N LEU A 202 2.17 -38.70 -14.53
CA LEU A 202 2.54 -40.11 -14.70
C LEU A 202 1.32 -41.04 -14.77
N LYS A 203 0.28 -40.80 -13.97
CA LYS A 203 -0.97 -41.58 -14.06
C LYS A 203 -1.71 -41.33 -15.38
N ALA A 204 -1.70 -40.11 -15.91
CA ALA A 204 -2.28 -39.79 -17.21
C ALA A 204 -1.50 -40.44 -18.36
N ALA A 205 -0.17 -40.57 -18.21
CA ALA A 205 0.70 -41.35 -19.10
C ALA A 205 0.65 -42.88 -18.84
N GLY A 206 -0.26 -43.38 -18.00
CA GLY A 206 -0.43 -44.81 -17.72
C GLY A 206 0.60 -45.44 -16.76
N ILE A 207 1.60 -44.68 -16.28
CA ILE A 207 2.71 -45.21 -15.46
C ILE A 207 2.29 -45.36 -13.99
N ILE A 208 2.09 -46.60 -13.55
CA ILE A 208 1.66 -46.94 -12.18
C ILE A 208 2.87 -47.02 -11.22
N MET A 209 3.24 -45.90 -10.61
CA MET A 209 4.24 -45.90 -9.52
C MET A 209 3.70 -46.53 -8.23
N ARG A 210 4.37 -47.57 -7.72
CA ARG A 210 4.12 -48.15 -6.39
C ARG A 210 4.74 -47.28 -5.29
N HIS A 211 4.00 -47.03 -4.21
CA HIS A 211 4.48 -46.24 -3.07
C HIS A 211 5.19 -47.11 -2.03
N LYS A 212 6.34 -46.67 -1.52
CA LYS A 212 7.02 -47.32 -0.37
C LYS A 212 6.39 -46.83 0.93
N THR A 213 5.69 -47.70 1.66
CA THR A 213 5.16 -47.38 2.99
C THR A 213 6.30 -47.06 3.97
N LYS A 214 6.05 -46.14 4.91
CA LYS A 214 7.04 -45.81 5.95
C LYS A 214 7.09 -46.97 6.95
N LYS A 215 8.28 -47.54 7.18
CA LYS A 215 8.50 -48.70 8.07
C LYS A 215 8.25 -48.45 9.57
N LYS A 216 7.76 -47.26 9.95
CA LYS A 216 7.55 -46.83 11.34
C LYS A 216 6.31 -45.94 11.44
N GLY A 217 5.20 -46.53 11.90
CA GLY A 217 3.88 -45.90 12.02
C GLY A 217 2.76 -46.85 11.57
N MET A 218 1.56 -46.68 12.12
CA MET A 218 0.33 -47.34 11.66
C MET A 218 -0.21 -46.58 10.42
N ASP A 219 -0.75 -47.30 9.44
CA ASP A 219 -1.39 -46.68 8.27
C ASP A 219 -2.86 -46.39 8.58
N TYR A 220 -3.15 -45.13 8.89
CA TYR A 220 -4.48 -44.64 9.24
C TYR A 220 -5.51 -44.69 8.10
N ASN A 221 -5.09 -45.03 6.88
CA ASN A 221 -6.00 -45.29 5.76
C ASN A 221 -6.32 -46.79 5.57
N ALA A 222 -5.51 -47.68 6.15
CA ALA A 222 -5.70 -49.13 6.05
C ALA A 222 -6.57 -49.63 7.21
N ASP A 223 -6.26 -49.19 8.44
CA ASP A 223 -6.94 -49.61 9.67
C ASP A 223 -7.52 -48.40 10.41
N ILE A 224 -8.66 -48.59 11.10
CA ILE A 224 -9.24 -47.58 11.99
C ILE A 224 -8.37 -47.49 13.25
N PRO A 225 -7.73 -46.34 13.54
CA PRO A 225 -6.74 -46.28 14.62
C PRO A 225 -7.41 -46.35 15.98
N PHE A 226 -7.03 -47.34 16.79
CA PHE A 226 -7.64 -47.62 18.09
C PHE A 226 -9.17 -47.78 18.03
N GLU A 227 -9.66 -48.56 17.06
CA GLU A 227 -11.10 -48.85 16.90
C GLU A 227 -11.72 -49.37 18.21
N LYS A 228 -12.53 -48.53 18.84
CA LYS A 228 -13.42 -48.94 19.93
C LYS A 228 -14.82 -49.09 19.34
N LYS A 229 -15.25 -50.34 19.15
CA LYS A 229 -16.59 -50.64 18.66
C LYS A 229 -17.65 -49.96 19.55
N PRO A 230 -18.73 -49.40 18.96
CA PRO A 230 -19.83 -48.86 19.74
C PRO A 230 -20.40 -49.96 20.65
N ALA A 231 -20.82 -49.59 21.87
CA ALA A 231 -21.47 -50.54 22.75
C ALA A 231 -22.76 -51.05 22.08
N PRO A 232 -23.04 -52.36 22.09
CA PRO A 232 -24.25 -52.90 21.46
C PRO A 232 -25.48 -52.32 22.16
N GLY A 233 -26.38 -51.73 21.35
CA GLY A 233 -27.64 -51.14 21.80
C GLY A 233 -28.81 -52.11 21.66
N PHE A 234 -29.99 -51.68 22.12
CA PHE A 234 -31.23 -52.46 22.04
C PHE A 234 -31.90 -52.42 20.66
N TYR A 235 -31.51 -51.47 19.80
CA TYR A 235 -32.01 -51.32 18.44
C TYR A 235 -31.04 -51.95 17.43
N ASP A 236 -31.56 -52.65 16.43
CA ASP A 236 -30.74 -53.09 15.30
C ASP A 236 -30.31 -51.87 14.45
N THR A 237 -29.02 -51.83 14.10
CA THR A 237 -28.41 -50.77 13.30
C THR A 237 -27.99 -51.26 11.90
N SER A 238 -28.37 -52.49 11.52
CA SER A 238 -28.07 -53.08 10.22
C SER A 238 -28.53 -52.20 9.05
N GLU A 239 -29.73 -51.63 9.13
CA GLU A 239 -30.27 -50.70 8.12
C GLU A 239 -29.49 -49.38 8.02
N GLU A 240 -28.96 -48.86 9.13
CA GLU A 240 -28.15 -47.65 9.14
C GLU A 240 -26.75 -47.92 8.56
N GLN A 241 -26.16 -49.08 8.88
CA GLN A 241 -24.89 -49.53 8.31
C GLN A 241 -24.99 -49.77 6.79
N ALA A 242 -26.16 -50.18 6.30
CA ALA A 242 -26.44 -50.34 4.87
C ALA A 242 -26.53 -49.00 4.10
N ARG A 243 -26.77 -47.87 4.78
CA ARG A 243 -26.72 -46.51 4.19
C ARG A 243 -25.27 -46.04 4.01
N VAL A 244 -24.50 -46.79 3.22
CA VAL A 244 -23.09 -46.51 2.96
C VAL A 244 -22.92 -45.10 2.38
N ALA A 245 -22.19 -44.25 3.11
CA ALA A 245 -21.87 -42.90 2.67
C ALA A 245 -20.99 -42.95 1.40
N ALA A 246 -21.58 -42.68 0.24
CA ALA A 246 -20.86 -42.60 -1.01
C ALA A 246 -19.74 -41.55 -0.93
N ALA A 247 -18.51 -41.95 -1.25
CA ALA A 247 -17.38 -41.04 -1.22
C ALA A 247 -17.60 -39.86 -2.19
N PRO A 248 -17.44 -38.59 -1.76
CA PRO A 248 -17.70 -37.42 -2.59
C PRO A 248 -16.59 -37.20 -3.64
N VAL A 249 -16.61 -38.00 -4.70
CA VAL A 249 -15.71 -37.90 -5.85
C VAL A 249 -15.94 -36.56 -6.56
N GLY A 250 -14.85 -35.89 -6.95
CA GLY A 250 -14.89 -34.62 -7.68
C GLY A 250 -15.00 -33.35 -6.81
N GLN A 251 -15.13 -33.45 -5.49
CA GLN A 251 -15.12 -32.27 -4.61
C GLN A 251 -13.71 -31.73 -4.35
N THR A 252 -13.59 -30.41 -4.15
CA THR A 252 -12.31 -29.76 -3.84
C THR A 252 -11.98 -29.89 -2.35
N LEU A 253 -10.69 -29.88 -2.00
CA LEU A 253 -10.23 -29.96 -0.60
C LEU A 253 -10.84 -28.86 0.29
N ARG A 254 -11.05 -27.65 -0.26
CA ARG A 254 -11.70 -26.52 0.43
C ARG A 254 -13.22 -26.68 0.65
N ARG A 255 -13.86 -27.63 -0.01
CA ARG A 255 -15.28 -27.99 0.19
C ARG A 255 -15.42 -29.13 1.20
N MET A 256 -14.41 -30.00 1.29
CA MET A 256 -14.30 -31.08 2.27
C MET A 256 -13.83 -30.57 3.65
N GLU A 257 -12.90 -29.61 3.68
CA GLU A 257 -12.61 -28.83 4.89
C GLU A 257 -13.80 -27.90 5.18
N ASN A 258 -14.43 -28.02 6.36
CA ASN A 258 -15.38 -27.03 6.84
C ASN A 258 -14.78 -25.62 6.76
N LYS A 259 -15.56 -24.63 6.29
CA LYS A 259 -15.12 -23.23 6.15
C LYS A 259 -14.34 -22.80 7.40
N ARG A 260 -13.08 -22.41 7.21
CA ARG A 260 -12.20 -22.03 8.32
C ARG A 260 -12.83 -20.84 9.04
N LYS A 261 -12.96 -20.93 10.36
CA LYS A 261 -13.50 -19.84 11.21
C LYS A 261 -12.96 -18.44 10.86
N PRO A 262 -11.64 -18.21 10.67
CA PRO A 262 -11.13 -16.89 10.27
C PRO A 262 -11.68 -16.41 8.92
N ASP A 263 -11.80 -17.27 7.91
CA ASP A 263 -12.29 -16.89 6.58
C ASP A 263 -13.78 -16.48 6.64
N ALA A 264 -14.56 -17.12 7.52
CA ALA A 264 -15.96 -16.78 7.76
C ALA A 264 -16.11 -15.47 8.57
N GLU A 265 -15.30 -15.30 9.62
CA GLU A 265 -15.26 -14.10 10.45
C GLU A 265 -14.79 -12.87 9.67
N GLU A 266 -13.77 -13.01 8.80
CA GLU A 266 -13.31 -11.94 7.91
C GLU A 266 -14.38 -11.56 6.87
N ALA A 267 -15.06 -12.55 6.27
CA ALA A 267 -16.17 -12.30 5.37
C ALA A 267 -17.33 -11.58 6.07
N GLU A 268 -17.64 -11.93 7.33
CA GLU A 268 -18.64 -11.24 8.13
C GLU A 268 -18.20 -9.82 8.51
N ARG A 269 -16.96 -9.63 8.96
CA ARG A 269 -16.37 -8.31 9.27
C ARG A 269 -16.39 -7.39 8.04
N LYS A 270 -16.09 -7.92 6.85
CA LYS A 270 -16.19 -7.22 5.57
C LYS A 270 -17.63 -6.90 5.18
N LYS A 271 -18.59 -7.79 5.51
CA LYS A 271 -20.03 -7.54 5.34
C LYS A 271 -20.51 -6.43 6.28
N ARG A 272 -20.09 -6.43 7.56
CA ARG A 272 -20.37 -5.38 8.54
C ARG A 272 -19.78 -4.03 8.10
N GLN A 273 -18.49 -3.99 7.71
CA GLN A 273 -17.87 -2.77 7.17
C GLN A 273 -18.60 -2.22 5.93
N ARG A 274 -19.01 -3.08 4.99
CA ARG A 274 -19.80 -2.68 3.82
C ARG A 274 -21.20 -2.16 4.19
N ARG A 275 -21.81 -2.67 5.25
CA ARG A 275 -23.10 -2.20 5.76
C ARG A 275 -22.99 -0.84 6.42
N ASN A 276 -22.07 -0.69 7.38
CA ASN A 276 -21.79 0.60 8.04
C ASN A 276 -21.30 1.68 7.04
N GLY A 277 -20.67 1.29 5.93
CA GLY A 277 -20.32 2.20 4.84
C GLY A 277 -21.51 2.67 3.99
N LYS A 278 -22.62 1.94 3.96
CA LYS A 278 -23.85 2.30 3.23
C LYS A 278 -24.88 3.05 4.09
N GLU A 279 -24.94 2.80 5.39
CA GLU A 279 -25.88 3.45 6.32
C GLU A 279 -25.43 4.89 6.72
N GLY A 280 -24.40 5.45 6.05
CA GLY A 280 -23.75 6.71 6.41
C GLY A 280 -23.63 7.74 5.26
N GLU A 281 -24.55 7.69 4.30
CA GLU A 281 -24.71 8.66 3.20
C GLU A 281 -25.79 9.70 3.55
N GLY A 282 -25.42 10.69 4.35
CA GLY A 282 -26.10 11.99 4.43
C GLY A 282 -25.24 13.07 3.77
N PRO A 283 -25.83 14.14 3.21
CA PRO A 283 -25.08 15.14 2.45
C PRO A 283 -24.29 16.07 3.39
N GLY A 284 -23.08 15.67 3.74
CA GLY A 284 -22.19 16.46 4.59
C GLY A 284 -20.82 15.84 4.78
N HIS A 285 -19.79 16.63 4.45
CA HIS A 285 -18.37 16.43 4.76
C HIS A 285 -17.56 15.46 3.86
N GLN A 286 -16.76 16.05 2.97
CA GLN A 286 -15.83 15.39 2.05
C GLN A 286 -14.55 14.85 2.74
N THR A 287 -14.65 13.85 3.61
CA THR A 287 -13.45 13.25 4.27
C THR A 287 -13.45 11.72 4.33
N LYS A 288 -14.03 11.04 3.32
CA LYS A 288 -14.12 9.55 3.26
C LYS A 288 -13.39 8.93 2.04
N PHE A 289 -12.12 9.29 1.83
CA PHE A 289 -11.29 8.76 0.73
C PHE A 289 -10.09 7.91 1.16
N ILE A 290 -9.99 7.50 2.44
CA ILE A 290 -8.78 6.88 2.99
C ILE A 290 -8.82 5.33 3.00
N PRO A 291 -9.82 4.63 3.57
CA PRO A 291 -9.71 3.16 3.76
C PRO A 291 -9.75 2.33 2.46
N ALA A 292 -10.56 2.73 1.47
CA ALA A 292 -10.60 2.07 0.16
C ALA A 292 -9.31 2.34 -0.63
N ARG A 293 -8.80 3.58 -0.53
CA ARG A 293 -7.54 4.00 -1.12
C ARG A 293 -6.35 3.30 -0.45
N ASP A 294 -6.36 3.08 0.86
CA ASP A 294 -5.32 2.36 1.59
C ASP A 294 -5.27 0.87 1.21
N ALA A 295 -6.41 0.20 1.06
CA ALA A 295 -6.45 -1.18 0.57
C ALA A 295 -5.95 -1.30 -0.88
N GLN A 296 -6.20 -0.28 -1.71
CA GLN A 296 -5.67 -0.18 -3.07
C GLN A 296 -4.18 0.17 -3.09
N ILE A 297 -3.72 1.09 -2.22
CA ILE A 297 -2.33 1.45 -1.98
C ILE A 297 -1.54 0.25 -1.42
N GLN A 298 -2.15 -0.62 -0.61
CA GLN A 298 -1.47 -1.79 -0.05
C GLN A 298 -1.26 -2.86 -1.13
N LYS A 299 -2.24 -3.09 -2.00
CA LYS A 299 -2.07 -3.90 -3.22
C LYS A 299 -1.06 -3.29 -4.21
N LEU A 300 -1.09 -1.97 -4.38
CA LEU A 300 -0.11 -1.26 -5.22
C LEU A 300 1.29 -1.32 -4.61
N LYS A 301 1.45 -1.21 -3.29
CA LYS A 301 2.75 -1.37 -2.60
C LYS A 301 3.28 -2.80 -2.66
N GLU A 302 2.42 -3.81 -2.58
CA GLU A 302 2.84 -5.21 -2.82
C GLU A 302 3.34 -5.37 -4.27
N ALA A 303 2.66 -4.79 -5.26
CA ALA A 303 3.10 -4.78 -6.66
C ALA A 303 4.39 -3.95 -6.90
N GLU A 304 4.51 -2.75 -6.30
CA GLU A 304 5.69 -1.88 -6.37
C GLU A 304 6.90 -2.50 -5.66
N SER A 305 6.70 -3.28 -4.59
CA SER A 305 7.79 -3.96 -3.87
C SER A 305 8.54 -4.98 -4.74
N ILE A 306 7.87 -5.51 -5.76
CA ILE A 306 8.42 -6.43 -6.77
C ILE A 306 9.11 -5.67 -7.92
N SER A 307 8.84 -4.37 -8.08
CA SER A 307 9.27 -3.53 -9.21
C SER A 307 9.92 -2.21 -8.75
N ARG A 308 11.14 -2.27 -8.20
CA ARG A 308 11.86 -1.06 -7.74
C ARG A 308 12.41 -0.19 -8.89
N ARG A 309 11.98 1.09 -8.90
CA ARG A 309 12.48 2.29 -9.66
C ARG A 309 11.93 2.44 -11.09
N ARG A 310 11.54 3.64 -11.58
CA ARG A 310 11.63 5.05 -11.10
C ARG A 310 10.25 5.75 -10.99
N LYS A 311 10.22 6.90 -10.30
CA LYS A 311 9.06 7.72 -9.92
C LYS A 311 8.34 8.42 -11.09
N LEU A 312 7.01 8.43 -11.03
CA LEU A 312 6.13 9.28 -11.84
C LEU A 312 6.11 10.71 -11.26
N MET A 313 6.37 11.72 -12.08
CA MET A 313 6.10 13.12 -11.74
C MET A 313 4.67 13.42 -12.19
N LEU A 314 3.79 13.80 -11.27
CA LEU A 314 2.54 14.46 -11.63
C LEU A 314 2.76 15.97 -11.59
N PRO A 315 2.23 16.74 -12.55
CA PRO A 315 2.17 18.19 -12.44
C PRO A 315 1.41 18.61 -11.18
N SER A 316 1.80 19.75 -10.59
CA SER A 316 0.94 20.46 -9.64
C SER A 316 -0.39 20.81 -10.32
N ALA A 317 -1.49 20.74 -9.56
CA ALA A 317 -2.80 21.14 -10.09
C ALA A 317 -2.74 22.59 -10.56
N GLN A 318 -2.99 22.81 -11.86
CA GLN A 318 -3.26 24.15 -12.38
C GLN A 318 -4.69 24.50 -12.00
N VAL A 319 -4.82 25.30 -10.94
CA VAL A 319 -6.04 26.04 -10.63
C VAL A 319 -6.33 26.94 -11.81
N GLY A 320 -7.54 26.88 -12.36
CA GLY A 320 -7.91 27.72 -13.49
C GLY A 320 -7.91 29.20 -13.09
N GLU A 321 -7.63 30.11 -14.02
CA GLU A 321 -7.59 31.56 -13.72
C GLU A 321 -8.93 32.07 -13.13
N ALA A 322 -10.05 31.50 -13.59
CA ALA A 322 -11.40 31.72 -13.03
C ALA A 322 -11.61 31.16 -11.60
N GLU A 323 -10.98 30.02 -11.26
CA GLU A 323 -11.01 29.48 -9.89
C GLU A 323 -10.12 30.32 -8.96
N LEU A 324 -9.03 30.88 -9.49
CA LEU A 324 -8.16 31.83 -8.81
C LEU A 324 -8.88 33.16 -8.52
N GLU A 325 -9.66 33.70 -9.47
CA GLU A 325 -10.53 34.86 -9.23
C GLU A 325 -11.59 34.56 -8.16
N GLU A 326 -12.22 33.38 -8.17
CA GLU A 326 -13.21 33.01 -7.14
C GLU A 326 -12.56 32.87 -5.75
N ILE A 327 -11.37 32.25 -5.67
CA ILE A 327 -10.59 32.14 -4.43
C ILE A 327 -10.11 33.51 -3.93
N VAL A 328 -9.70 34.42 -4.83
CA VAL A 328 -9.33 35.81 -4.48
C VAL A 328 -10.55 36.60 -3.99
N LYS A 329 -11.74 36.37 -4.56
CA LYS A 329 -12.99 37.04 -4.17
C LYS A 329 -13.50 36.55 -2.80
N ILE A 330 -13.37 35.25 -2.53
CA ILE A 330 -13.61 34.66 -1.20
C ILE A 330 -12.54 35.14 -0.20
N GLY A 331 -11.29 35.28 -0.64
CA GLY A 331 -10.18 35.85 0.11
C GLY A 331 -10.44 37.30 0.53
N GLN A 332 -10.84 38.18 -0.39
CA GLN A 332 -11.21 39.57 -0.13
C GLN A 332 -12.40 39.70 0.83
N ALA A 333 -13.37 38.80 0.76
CA ALA A 333 -14.46 38.78 1.75
C ALA A 333 -13.95 38.46 3.17
N GLY A 334 -12.98 37.54 3.29
CA GLY A 334 -12.30 37.24 4.55
C GLY A 334 -11.36 38.35 5.02
N GLU A 335 -10.69 39.04 4.10
CA GLU A 335 -9.76 40.14 4.40
C GLU A 335 -10.51 41.40 4.84
N ASN A 336 -11.63 41.74 4.20
CA ASN A 336 -12.52 42.82 4.65
C ASN A 336 -13.12 42.55 6.04
N ALA A 337 -13.40 41.29 6.39
CA ALA A 337 -13.81 40.91 7.74
C ALA A 337 -12.67 41.00 8.77
N LYS A 338 -11.40 40.84 8.33
CA LYS A 338 -10.21 40.93 9.19
C LYS A 338 -9.73 42.38 9.38
N ALA A 339 -9.87 43.21 8.36
CA ALA A 339 -9.63 44.66 8.41
C ALA A 339 -10.58 45.40 9.37
N LEU A 340 -11.73 44.81 9.68
CA LEU A 340 -12.71 45.34 10.63
C LEU A 340 -12.42 45.03 12.10
N VAL A 341 -11.38 44.22 12.40
CA VAL A 341 -11.12 43.66 13.75
C VAL A 341 -9.67 43.82 14.22
N GLY A 342 -8.75 44.32 13.38
CA GLY A 342 -7.34 44.47 13.79
C GLY A 342 -6.52 45.47 12.96
N GLY A 343 -6.61 46.75 13.30
CA GLY A 343 -5.77 47.82 12.75
C GLY A 343 -5.93 49.08 13.60
N GLY A 344 -4.92 49.38 14.42
CA GLY A 344 -4.96 50.49 15.39
C GLY A 344 -4.80 51.87 14.74
N SER A 345 -5.26 52.89 15.47
CA SER A 345 -5.01 54.30 15.21
C SER A 345 -3.51 54.63 15.23
N ASP A 346 -3.01 55.33 14.20
CA ASP A 346 -2.13 56.50 14.43
C ASP A 346 -2.15 57.48 13.24
N ALA A 347 -3.17 58.36 13.18
CA ALA A 347 -3.24 59.45 12.19
C ALA A 347 -4.20 60.63 12.55
N SER A 348 -4.99 60.54 13.61
CA SER A 348 -6.08 61.50 13.89
C SER A 348 -6.19 61.94 15.37
N GLY A 349 -5.06 61.93 16.11
CA GLY A 349 -4.97 62.43 17.50
C GLY A 349 -5.06 63.95 17.67
N ARG A 350 -5.59 64.70 16.69
CA ARG A 350 -5.84 66.15 16.75
C ARG A 350 -7.12 66.45 15.98
N LEU A 351 -7.99 67.29 16.57
CA LEU A 351 -9.33 67.68 16.06
C LEU A 351 -10.51 66.72 16.38
N LEU A 352 -10.77 66.48 17.66
CA LEU A 352 -12.13 66.65 18.22
C LEU A 352 -12.06 66.67 19.76
N SER A 353 -12.13 67.89 20.29
CA SER A 353 -12.29 68.14 21.72
C SER A 353 -13.70 67.75 22.18
N ASP A 354 -13.73 67.25 23.41
CA ASP A 354 -14.88 66.82 24.21
C ASP A 354 -16.19 67.60 24.00
N TYR A 355 -17.30 66.86 24.05
CA TYR A 355 -18.56 67.40 24.54
C TYR A 355 -19.14 66.46 25.61
N GLU A 356 -19.20 66.96 26.84
CA GLU A 356 -19.86 66.29 27.96
C GLU A 356 -21.33 65.99 27.65
N GLY A 357 -21.82 64.82 28.07
CA GLY A 357 -23.25 64.67 28.36
C GLY A 357 -23.94 63.38 27.94
N LEU A 358 -23.51 62.19 28.43
CA LEU A 358 -24.46 61.10 28.72
C LEU A 358 -24.03 59.99 29.71
N GLU A 359 -23.13 60.23 30.67
CA GLU A 359 -22.79 59.20 31.70
C GLU A 359 -23.43 59.41 33.08
N ASN A 360 -24.24 60.46 33.29
CA ASN A 360 -24.97 60.69 34.53
C ASN A 360 -26.35 59.99 34.58
N ALA A 361 -26.37 58.66 34.46
CA ALA A 361 -27.61 57.88 34.60
C ALA A 361 -27.45 56.43 35.12
N ARG A 362 -26.47 56.14 36.00
CA ARG A 362 -26.41 54.81 36.68
C ARG A 362 -25.72 54.76 38.05
N MET A 363 -25.96 55.75 38.91
CA MET A 363 -25.74 55.58 40.35
C MET A 363 -26.97 54.93 41.03
N ALA A 364 -26.96 53.59 41.09
CA ALA A 364 -27.78 52.82 42.04
C ALA A 364 -26.85 51.88 42.82
N ARG A 365 -26.76 52.08 44.13
CA ARG A 365 -25.72 51.48 44.98
C ARG A 365 -25.87 49.97 45.11
N THR A 366 -24.82 49.23 44.77
CA THR A 366 -24.46 47.96 45.42
C THR A 366 -23.06 48.14 46.04
N PRO A 367 -22.78 47.56 47.23
CA PRO A 367 -21.49 47.75 47.89
C PRO A 367 -20.39 47.01 47.12
N ARG A 368 -19.30 47.72 46.78
CA ARG A 368 -18.08 47.10 46.26
C ARG A 368 -17.48 46.17 47.31
N THR A 369 -17.15 44.94 46.93
CA THR A 369 -16.25 44.09 47.71
C THR A 369 -14.86 44.73 47.79
N ALA A 370 -14.17 44.54 48.91
CA ALA A 370 -12.80 44.99 49.08
C ALA A 370 -11.85 44.38 48.01
N PRO A 371 -10.75 45.05 47.65
CA PRO A 371 -9.70 44.42 46.84
C PRO A 371 -9.18 43.18 47.56
N GLN A 372 -9.06 42.07 46.82
CA GLN A 372 -8.56 40.81 47.37
C GLN A 372 -7.02 40.83 47.33
N GLU A 373 -6.38 40.80 48.50
CA GLU A 373 -4.92 40.68 48.63
C GLU A 373 -4.44 39.34 48.05
N ASP A 374 -3.44 39.38 47.17
CA ASP A 374 -2.97 38.20 46.42
C ASP A 374 -1.89 37.47 47.24
N ASN A 375 -2.31 36.71 48.25
CA ASN A 375 -1.47 36.08 49.29
C ASN A 375 -0.28 35.26 48.75
N ILE A 376 -0.40 34.68 47.56
CA ILE A 376 0.67 33.92 46.89
C ILE A 376 1.85 34.83 46.57
N LEU A 377 1.59 36.06 46.13
CA LEU A 377 2.60 37.03 45.77
C LEU A 377 3.30 37.60 47.01
N SER A 378 2.55 37.89 48.08
CA SER A 378 3.15 38.35 49.35
C SER A 378 3.97 37.26 50.02
N GLU A 379 3.59 35.98 49.92
CA GLU A 379 4.45 34.88 50.37
C GLU A 379 5.70 34.72 49.50
N ALA A 380 5.60 34.84 48.16
CA ALA A 380 6.76 34.80 47.27
C ALA A 380 7.76 35.94 47.57
N ARG A 381 7.27 37.17 47.79
CA ARG A 381 8.06 38.32 48.31
C ARG A 381 8.78 37.98 49.62
N ASN A 382 8.03 37.46 50.60
CA ASN A 382 8.58 37.08 51.90
C ASN A 382 9.65 35.97 51.80
N LEU A 383 9.48 34.98 50.91
CA LEU A 383 10.46 33.93 50.66
C LEU A 383 11.71 34.43 49.94
N ARG A 384 11.55 35.36 48.98
CA ARG A 384 12.66 36.05 48.31
C ARG A 384 13.51 36.80 49.33
N ASN A 385 12.90 37.63 50.18
CA ASN A 385 13.60 38.40 51.22
C ASN A 385 14.36 37.49 52.20
N MET A 386 13.74 36.38 52.64
CA MET A 386 14.37 35.36 53.49
C MET A 386 15.51 34.58 52.81
N SER A 387 15.57 34.56 51.48
CA SER A 387 16.63 33.88 50.70
C SER A 387 17.81 34.77 50.34
N ILE A 388 17.60 36.10 50.31
CA ILE A 388 18.62 37.10 50.00
C ILE A 388 19.39 37.52 51.27
N ALA A 389 18.71 37.62 52.41
CA ALA A 389 19.36 37.94 53.68
C ALA A 389 20.19 36.77 54.23
N GLN A 390 21.35 37.07 54.80
CA GLN A 390 22.13 36.10 55.57
C GLN A 390 21.44 35.80 56.91
N THR A 391 21.71 34.62 57.47
CA THR A 391 20.97 34.17 58.67
C THR A 391 21.33 35.01 59.91
N PRO A 392 20.39 35.23 60.85
CA PRO A 392 20.60 36.08 62.03
C PRO A 392 21.74 35.65 62.98
N LEU A 393 22.37 34.51 62.73
CA LEU A 393 23.52 34.00 63.47
C LEU A 393 24.76 34.92 63.34
N LEU A 394 24.78 35.81 62.35
CA LEU A 394 25.87 36.77 62.11
C LEU A 394 25.62 38.18 62.70
N GLY A 395 24.50 38.40 63.40
CA GLY A 395 24.27 39.60 64.22
C GLY A 395 23.55 40.79 63.56
N GLU A 396 22.93 40.60 62.39
CA GLU A 396 22.12 41.62 61.72
C GLU A 396 20.61 41.53 62.08
N GLU A 397 19.87 42.60 61.81
CA GLU A 397 18.44 42.74 62.12
C GLU A 397 17.55 41.90 61.18
N ASN A 398 16.42 41.38 61.70
CA ASN A 398 15.53 40.51 60.91
C ASN A 398 14.86 41.27 59.75
N THR A 399 14.82 40.66 58.56
CA THR A 399 14.11 41.21 57.40
C THR A 399 12.63 41.45 57.71
N PRO A 400 12.07 42.64 57.40
CA PRO A 400 10.64 42.89 57.58
C PRO A 400 9.81 41.98 56.66
N MET A 401 8.88 41.23 57.25
CA MET A 401 7.91 40.42 56.51
C MET A 401 6.65 41.23 56.23
N HIS A 402 6.13 41.15 55.01
CA HIS A 402 4.81 41.66 54.68
C HIS A 402 3.74 40.79 55.36
N THR A 403 2.99 41.38 56.30
CA THR A 403 1.87 40.76 57.00
C THR A 403 0.56 41.37 56.51
N ASN A 404 -0.49 40.55 56.34
CA ASN A 404 -1.81 41.06 55.99
C ASN A 404 -2.43 41.81 57.19
N THR A 405 -3.51 42.55 56.94
CA THR A 405 -4.25 43.35 57.95
C THR A 405 -4.71 42.56 59.21
N SER A 406 -4.68 41.23 59.19
CA SER A 406 -4.94 40.37 60.37
C SER A 406 -3.71 39.96 61.19
N GLY A 407 -2.54 40.56 60.97
CA GLY A 407 -1.35 40.40 61.83
C GLY A 407 -0.55 39.12 61.62
N GLY A 408 -0.73 38.44 60.49
CA GLY A 408 0.02 37.23 60.13
C GLY A 408 0.28 37.14 58.62
N THR A 409 1.13 36.20 58.21
CA THR A 409 1.48 35.96 56.79
C THR A 409 0.40 35.21 56.00
N GLY A 410 -0.75 34.93 56.61
CA GLY A 410 -1.84 34.14 56.01
C GLY A 410 -1.57 32.62 55.90
N PHE A 411 -0.33 32.17 56.14
CA PHE A 411 0.12 30.82 55.81
C PHE A 411 0.61 30.00 57.03
N GLU A 412 -0.34 29.57 57.86
CA GLU A 412 -0.05 28.83 59.11
C GLU A 412 -0.15 27.30 58.96
N SER A 413 -0.63 26.76 57.84
CA SER A 413 -0.81 25.30 57.66
C SER A 413 -0.75 24.84 56.20
N ALA A 414 -0.47 23.54 55.99
CA ALA A 414 -0.38 22.92 54.66
C ALA A 414 -1.73 22.72 53.92
N THR A 415 -2.84 23.24 54.47
CA THR A 415 -4.18 23.19 53.85
C THR A 415 -4.68 24.62 53.56
N PRO A 416 -5.07 24.94 52.31
CA PRO A 416 -5.50 26.28 51.94
C PRO A 416 -6.82 26.67 52.65
N ARG A 417 -6.94 27.92 53.11
CA ARG A 417 -8.21 28.42 53.70
C ARG A 417 -9.25 28.60 52.60
N HIS A 418 -10.26 27.74 52.60
CA HIS A 418 -11.38 27.83 51.65
C HIS A 418 -12.30 29.01 52.00
N GLN A 419 -12.06 30.19 51.39
CA GLN A 419 -13.04 31.28 51.39
C GLN A 419 -14.16 30.97 50.39
N VAL A 420 -15.36 30.71 50.91
CA VAL A 420 -16.57 30.54 50.11
C VAL A 420 -17.03 31.91 49.63
N ALA A 421 -17.10 32.12 48.31
CA ALA A 421 -17.68 33.32 47.73
C ALA A 421 -19.20 33.38 48.04
N PHE A 422 -19.63 34.42 48.74
CA PHE A 422 -21.02 34.58 49.18
C PHE A 422 -21.88 35.15 48.04
N THR A 423 -22.62 34.28 47.34
CA THR A 423 -23.58 34.70 46.30
C THR A 423 -25.00 34.81 46.87
N PRO A 424 -25.56 36.02 47.08
CA PRO A 424 -26.97 36.17 47.40
C PRO A 424 -27.83 35.84 46.17
N ASN A 425 -28.77 34.91 46.31
CA ASN A 425 -29.66 34.46 45.25
C ASN A 425 -31.06 35.13 45.38
N PRO A 426 -31.50 35.98 44.45
CA PRO A 426 -32.85 36.53 44.45
C PRO A 426 -33.74 35.94 43.33
N LEU A 427 -34.98 35.62 43.72
CA LEU A 427 -36.17 35.41 42.88
C LEU A 427 -36.32 34.06 42.17
N ALA A 428 -37.05 33.17 42.85
CA ALA A 428 -37.93 32.21 42.20
C ALA A 428 -39.34 32.82 41.98
N THR A 429 -40.12 32.13 41.13
CA THR A 429 -41.61 32.01 41.05
C THR A 429 -42.36 32.90 40.04
N PRO A 430 -43.62 32.56 39.65
CA PRO A 430 -44.13 31.24 39.23
C PRO A 430 -45.15 31.29 38.04
N LEU A 431 -45.48 30.14 37.39
CA LEU A 431 -46.89 29.74 37.16
C LEU A 431 -47.11 28.26 36.77
N ARG A 432 -48.31 27.79 37.14
CA ARG A 432 -49.02 26.49 36.96
C ARG A 432 -49.01 25.93 35.51
N SER A 433 -49.33 24.66 35.21
CA SER A 433 -50.12 23.59 35.88
C SER A 433 -49.71 22.19 35.32
N GLY A 434 -50.19 21.02 35.78
CA GLY A 434 -51.07 20.69 36.93
C GLY A 434 -51.71 19.29 36.87
N THR A 435 -51.36 18.41 37.84
CA THR A 435 -52.05 17.19 38.35
C THR A 435 -52.65 16.12 37.41
N GLY A 436 -52.18 14.88 37.57
CA GLY A 436 -52.82 13.61 37.15
C GLY A 436 -51.96 12.41 37.56
N ASP A 437 -52.53 11.35 38.16
CA ASP A 437 -51.81 10.39 39.02
C ASP A 437 -51.83 8.92 38.51
N VAL A 438 -50.93 8.10 39.07
CA VAL A 438 -50.83 6.62 39.12
C VAL A 438 -50.49 5.81 37.84
N SER A 439 -49.42 4.99 37.99
CA SER A 439 -49.31 3.56 37.59
C SER A 439 -48.22 3.17 36.57
N ALA A 440 -47.90 1.86 36.58
CA ALA A 440 -46.91 1.10 35.80
C ALA A 440 -45.44 1.15 36.29
N THR A 441 -45.05 0.03 36.91
CA THR A 441 -43.83 -0.25 37.68
C THR A 441 -42.73 -0.94 36.80
N PRO A 442 -41.68 -1.64 37.30
CA PRO A 442 -40.30 -1.16 37.15
C PRO A 442 -39.33 -2.23 36.58
N ARG A 443 -38.00 -1.98 36.61
CA ARG A 443 -37.05 -2.87 37.34
C ARG A 443 -35.59 -2.40 37.38
N ASP A 444 -34.96 -2.74 38.50
CA ASP A 444 -33.54 -2.52 38.83
C ASP A 444 -32.88 -3.88 39.19
N MET A 445 -31.59 -3.82 39.57
CA MET A 445 -30.57 -4.86 39.68
C MET A 445 -30.77 -5.96 40.76
N SER A 446 -30.43 -7.20 40.33
CA SER A 446 -29.42 -8.11 40.92
C SER A 446 -29.50 -8.73 42.35
N VAL A 447 -28.92 -9.96 42.42
CA VAL A 447 -28.42 -10.77 43.58
C VAL A 447 -29.42 -11.60 44.42
N GLY A 448 -29.17 -12.93 44.51
CA GLY A 448 -29.30 -13.64 45.80
C GLY A 448 -29.76 -15.12 45.87
N SER A 449 -28.81 -16.05 46.05
CA SER A 449 -28.91 -17.35 46.77
C SER A 449 -29.49 -18.64 46.11
N THR A 450 -28.90 -19.77 46.56
CA THR A 450 -29.20 -21.21 46.36
C THR A 450 -29.55 -21.82 47.76
N PRO A 451 -29.90 -23.12 48.01
CA PRO A 451 -29.60 -24.37 47.27
C PRO A 451 -30.61 -25.57 47.37
N LEU A 452 -30.14 -26.78 46.96
CA LEU A 452 -30.43 -28.16 47.46
C LEU A 452 -31.31 -29.19 46.70
N ARG A 453 -30.77 -30.44 46.74
CA ARG A 453 -31.35 -31.82 46.70
C ARG A 453 -31.35 -32.69 45.42
N THR A 454 -30.83 -33.91 45.62
CA THR A 454 -30.93 -35.19 44.85
C THR A 454 -31.45 -36.28 45.84
N PRO A 455 -31.81 -37.56 45.49
CA PRO A 455 -30.87 -38.62 45.05
C PRO A 455 -31.44 -39.85 44.23
N LEU A 456 -30.55 -40.84 43.95
CA LEU A 456 -30.59 -42.33 43.71
C LEU A 456 -31.94 -43.13 43.81
N ARG A 457 -32.14 -44.41 43.38
CA ARG A 457 -31.35 -45.61 42.91
C ARG A 457 -32.30 -46.62 42.16
N ASP A 458 -31.91 -47.43 41.17
CA ASP A 458 -31.38 -48.85 41.16
C ASP A 458 -32.29 -49.99 41.73
N ASN A 459 -32.51 -51.07 40.94
CA ASN A 459 -32.71 -52.46 41.42
C ASN A 459 -32.75 -53.58 40.32
N LEU A 460 -31.67 -54.37 40.25
CA LEU A 460 -31.49 -55.82 39.97
C LEU A 460 -32.40 -56.68 39.01
N SER A 461 -31.72 -57.27 38.01
CA SER A 461 -31.53 -58.73 37.73
C SER A 461 -32.68 -59.76 37.56
N ILE A 462 -32.56 -60.65 36.54
CA ILE A 462 -32.40 -62.14 36.65
C ILE A 462 -32.37 -62.84 35.25
N ASN A 463 -31.58 -63.91 35.12
CA ASN A 463 -31.44 -64.82 33.95
C ASN A 463 -32.33 -66.08 34.12
N PRO A 464 -32.73 -66.77 33.04
CA PRO A 464 -32.60 -68.23 33.05
C PRO A 464 -32.15 -68.87 31.73
N ASP A 465 -31.38 -69.97 31.83
CA ASP A 465 -30.81 -70.73 30.72
C ASP A 465 -31.75 -71.81 30.15
N GLY A 466 -31.53 -72.24 28.89
CA GLY A 466 -32.24 -73.37 28.29
C GLY A 466 -31.88 -73.68 26.81
N PHE A 467 -30.97 -74.63 26.59
CA PHE A 467 -30.65 -75.25 25.28
C PHE A 467 -31.81 -76.16 24.77
N PRO A 468 -32.01 -76.41 23.45
CA PRO A 468 -31.04 -77.10 22.60
C PRO A 468 -30.90 -76.64 21.12
N SER A 469 -30.02 -77.35 20.41
CA SER A 469 -29.49 -77.09 19.06
C SER A 469 -30.45 -77.39 17.89
N ILE A 470 -30.43 -76.55 16.84
CA ILE A 470 -30.28 -76.88 15.39
C ILE A 470 -30.57 -75.63 14.53
N GLY A 471 -29.81 -75.40 13.44
CA GLY A 471 -30.20 -74.47 12.36
C GLY A 471 -29.11 -73.54 11.82
N ASP A 472 -28.34 -74.04 10.84
CA ASP A 472 -27.59 -73.36 9.75
C ASP A 472 -27.16 -71.88 9.90
N THR A 473 -25.83 -71.65 9.96
CA THR A 473 -25.29 -70.27 9.94
C THR A 473 -25.06 -69.74 8.50
N PRO A 474 -25.39 -68.46 8.20
CA PRO A 474 -25.17 -67.84 6.88
C PRO A 474 -23.71 -67.80 6.39
N ARG A 475 -22.75 -68.19 7.23
CA ARG A 475 -21.33 -68.32 6.86
C ARG A 475 -21.08 -69.50 5.92
N GLU A 476 -21.88 -70.55 6.02
CA GLU A 476 -21.69 -71.81 5.29
C GLU A 476 -22.28 -71.75 3.87
N GLN A 477 -23.48 -71.18 3.72
CA GLN A 477 -24.06 -70.84 2.39
C GLN A 477 -23.13 -69.93 1.57
N ARG A 478 -22.53 -68.91 2.20
CA ARG A 478 -21.58 -68.01 1.52
C ARG A 478 -20.30 -68.72 1.08
N LEU A 479 -19.88 -69.77 1.78
CA LEU A 479 -18.71 -70.57 1.39
C LEU A 479 -19.00 -71.41 0.14
N GLN A 480 -20.17 -72.08 0.09
CA GLN A 480 -20.63 -72.83 -1.08
C GLN A 480 -20.79 -71.94 -2.33
N ALA A 481 -21.43 -70.78 -2.19
CA ALA A 481 -21.57 -69.84 -3.31
C ALA A 481 -20.21 -69.36 -3.86
N HIS A 482 -19.21 -69.23 -2.99
CA HIS A 482 -17.87 -68.81 -3.38
C HIS A 482 -17.01 -69.95 -4.00
N SER A 483 -17.30 -71.22 -3.69
CA SER A 483 -16.68 -72.37 -4.35
C SER A 483 -17.25 -72.60 -5.75
N ALA A 484 -18.58 -72.53 -5.92
CA ALA A 484 -19.24 -72.65 -7.22
C ALA A 484 -18.75 -71.59 -8.22
N LYS A 485 -18.55 -70.34 -7.76
CA LYS A 485 -17.99 -69.26 -8.60
C LYS A 485 -16.55 -69.51 -9.05
N ARG A 486 -15.72 -70.18 -8.22
CA ARG A 486 -14.38 -70.61 -8.62
C ARG A 486 -14.41 -71.77 -9.61
N ALA A 487 -15.29 -72.75 -9.42
CA ALA A 487 -15.43 -73.90 -10.33
C ALA A 487 -15.80 -73.46 -11.77
N LEU A 488 -16.71 -72.50 -11.91
CA LEU A 488 -17.04 -71.88 -13.20
C LEU A 488 -15.84 -71.12 -13.79
N GLN A 489 -15.13 -70.36 -12.96
CA GLN A 489 -13.95 -69.61 -13.41
C GLN A 489 -12.82 -70.53 -13.91
N THR A 490 -12.61 -71.69 -13.29
CA THR A 490 -11.68 -72.72 -13.80
C THR A 490 -12.20 -73.39 -15.08
N GLY A 491 -13.52 -73.59 -15.21
CA GLY A 491 -14.13 -74.13 -16.43
C GLY A 491 -13.90 -73.23 -17.65
N PHE A 492 -14.05 -71.90 -17.49
CA PHE A 492 -13.77 -70.93 -18.56
C PHE A 492 -12.28 -70.76 -18.89
N MET A 493 -11.36 -71.16 -17.99
CA MET A 493 -9.91 -71.13 -18.26
C MET A 493 -9.39 -72.38 -19.00
N ASN A 494 -10.18 -73.46 -19.07
CA ASN A 494 -9.85 -74.68 -19.80
C ASN A 494 -10.45 -74.75 -21.22
N LEU A 495 -11.05 -73.67 -21.72
CA LEU A 495 -11.46 -73.56 -23.12
C LEU A 495 -10.22 -73.32 -24.01
N PRO A 496 -10.01 -74.11 -25.08
CA PRO A 496 -8.95 -73.84 -26.06
C PRO A 496 -9.15 -72.47 -26.70
N LYS A 497 -8.05 -71.72 -26.86
CA LYS A 497 -8.08 -70.44 -27.59
C LYS A 497 -8.13 -70.71 -29.09
N PRO A 498 -8.85 -69.90 -29.89
CA PRO A 498 -8.73 -69.97 -31.35
C PRO A 498 -7.35 -69.46 -31.78
N GLU A 499 -6.60 -70.30 -32.49
CA GLU A 499 -5.37 -69.88 -33.18
C GLU A 499 -5.71 -69.38 -34.59
N ASN A 500 -5.27 -68.17 -34.92
CA ASN A 500 -5.18 -67.68 -36.29
C ASN A 500 -3.69 -67.59 -36.63
N ASN A 501 -3.15 -68.68 -37.16
CA ASN A 501 -1.75 -68.75 -37.58
C ASN A 501 -1.59 -68.14 -38.97
N PHE A 502 -0.92 -66.99 -39.05
CA PHE A 502 -0.32 -66.49 -40.29
C PHE A 502 1.14 -66.17 -40.01
N GLU A 503 1.99 -67.09 -40.45
CA GLU A 503 3.43 -67.04 -40.30
C GLU A 503 4.02 -66.17 -41.42
N LEU A 504 4.46 -64.96 -41.08
CA LEU A 504 5.14 -64.09 -42.04
C LEU A 504 6.62 -64.48 -42.09
N LEU A 505 6.94 -65.40 -43.01
CA LEU A 505 8.30 -65.75 -43.38
C LEU A 505 9.08 -64.48 -43.74
N VAL A 506 10.05 -64.12 -42.89
CA VAL A 506 11.19 -63.30 -43.32
C VAL A 506 12.12 -64.26 -44.06
N PRO A 507 12.42 -64.05 -45.36
CA PRO A 507 13.33 -64.93 -46.08
C PRO A 507 14.72 -64.93 -45.43
N GLU A 508 15.20 -66.12 -45.08
CA GLU A 508 16.63 -66.37 -44.90
C GLU A 508 17.26 -66.38 -46.29
N GLU A 509 18.25 -65.52 -46.53
CA GLU A 509 19.27 -65.79 -47.55
C GLU A 509 20.49 -66.37 -46.83
N GLU A 510 20.93 -67.53 -47.31
CA GLU A 510 21.94 -68.38 -46.70
C GLU A 510 23.38 -67.97 -47.08
N GLU A 511 24.35 -68.70 -46.53
CA GLU A 511 25.76 -68.80 -46.93
C GLU A 511 26.65 -67.55 -46.70
N ASN A 512 27.67 -67.62 -45.85
CA ASN A 512 28.69 -68.66 -45.91
C ASN A 512 29.39 -68.99 -44.58
N GLU A 513 29.93 -70.20 -44.50
CA GLU A 513 30.67 -70.74 -43.37
C GLU A 513 32.10 -70.16 -43.26
N GLY A 514 32.71 -70.18 -42.06
CA GLY A 514 34.17 -70.02 -41.97
C GLY A 514 34.77 -69.62 -40.61
N GLY A 515 35.15 -70.61 -39.80
CA GLY A 515 36.46 -70.65 -39.12
C GLY A 515 36.73 -69.80 -37.87
N ASP A 516 37.26 -70.48 -36.84
CA ASP A 516 37.83 -69.90 -35.62
C ASP A 516 38.92 -68.83 -35.86
N GLY A 517 39.06 -67.84 -34.96
CA GLY A 517 40.29 -67.05 -34.89
C GLY A 517 40.22 -65.70 -34.18
N GLU A 518 41.11 -65.52 -33.21
CA GLU A 518 41.41 -64.35 -32.39
C GLU A 518 41.38 -62.94 -33.04
N ASP A 519 40.89 -61.99 -32.25
CA ASP A 519 41.36 -60.60 -32.08
C ASP A 519 41.74 -59.76 -33.33
N ARG A 520 40.82 -58.88 -33.74
CA ARG A 520 41.14 -57.54 -34.28
C ARG A 520 39.92 -56.61 -34.25
N GLY A 521 40.13 -55.37 -33.79
CA GLY A 521 39.07 -54.38 -33.69
C GLY A 521 38.55 -53.88 -35.05
N LEU A 522 37.22 -53.85 -35.19
CA LEU A 522 36.52 -53.10 -36.22
C LEU A 522 35.70 -51.99 -35.55
N VAL A 523 35.90 -50.76 -36.02
CA VAL A 523 35.23 -49.57 -35.50
C VAL A 523 33.78 -49.58 -35.96
N LEU A 524 32.87 -49.95 -35.07
CA LEU A 524 31.46 -49.58 -35.19
C LEU A 524 31.37 -48.05 -35.03
N SER A 525 31.19 -47.33 -36.13
CA SER A 525 30.63 -45.98 -36.03
C SER A 525 29.18 -46.12 -35.62
N GLU A 526 28.86 -45.68 -34.40
CA GLU A 526 27.49 -45.44 -33.98
C GLU A 526 26.91 -44.33 -34.88
N GLU A 527 26.25 -44.71 -35.98
CA GLU A 527 25.27 -43.82 -36.62
C GLU A 527 24.20 -43.54 -35.56
N ASP A 528 24.05 -42.27 -35.18
CA ASP A 528 23.11 -41.85 -34.16
C ASP A 528 21.72 -42.40 -34.50
N ALA A 529 21.03 -43.02 -33.53
CA ALA A 529 19.68 -43.55 -33.74
C ALA A 529 18.71 -42.46 -34.26
N GLU A 530 19.00 -41.19 -33.93
CA GLU A 530 18.31 -40.00 -34.43
C GLU A 530 18.46 -39.79 -35.94
N GLU A 531 19.59 -40.15 -36.57
CA GLU A 531 19.78 -40.04 -38.03
C GLU A 531 19.00 -41.12 -38.80
N ARG A 532 19.01 -42.37 -38.32
CA ARG A 532 18.18 -43.46 -38.87
C ARG A 532 16.69 -43.09 -38.77
N ASP A 533 16.24 -42.58 -37.62
CA ASP A 533 14.87 -42.11 -37.44
C ASP A 533 14.55 -40.89 -38.30
N ALA A 534 15.50 -39.97 -38.51
CA ALA A 534 15.32 -38.82 -39.41
C ALA A 534 15.19 -39.26 -40.87
N LYS A 535 15.95 -40.27 -41.32
CA LYS A 535 15.85 -40.84 -42.67
C LYS A 535 14.51 -41.57 -42.88
N LEU A 536 14.08 -42.38 -41.91
CA LEU A 536 12.77 -43.05 -41.90
C LEU A 536 11.58 -42.07 -41.80
N ARG A 537 11.77 -40.91 -41.18
CA ARG A 537 10.78 -39.83 -41.12
C ARG A 537 10.71 -39.08 -42.45
N ARG A 538 11.86 -38.75 -43.05
CA ARG A 538 11.94 -38.11 -44.37
C ARG A 538 11.30 -38.96 -45.47
N ALA A 539 11.57 -40.27 -45.51
CA ALA A 539 10.93 -41.19 -46.44
C ALA A 539 9.39 -41.21 -46.29
N ARG A 540 8.90 -41.32 -45.05
CA ARG A 540 7.45 -41.24 -44.77
C ARG A 540 6.84 -39.89 -45.15
N GLU A 541 7.51 -38.78 -44.88
CA GLU A 541 7.07 -37.45 -45.31
C GLU A 541 7.04 -37.29 -46.84
N GLU A 542 7.96 -37.94 -47.56
CA GLU A 542 7.99 -37.95 -49.03
C GLU A 542 6.85 -38.81 -49.61
N GLU A 543 6.59 -39.99 -49.04
CA GLU A 543 5.43 -40.83 -49.36
C GLU A 543 4.11 -40.10 -49.07
N GLU A 544 3.96 -39.49 -47.90
CA GLU A 544 2.79 -38.69 -47.53
C GLU A 544 2.60 -37.50 -48.48
N LYS A 545 3.68 -36.82 -48.91
CA LYS A 545 3.62 -35.74 -49.92
C LYS A 545 3.18 -36.27 -51.28
N ARG A 546 3.66 -37.45 -51.73
CA ARG A 546 3.24 -38.08 -53.00
C ARG A 546 1.76 -38.45 -52.97
N ILE A 547 1.31 -39.09 -51.88
CA ILE A 547 -0.10 -39.42 -51.67
C ILE A 547 -0.94 -38.13 -51.64
N LEU A 548 -0.51 -37.11 -50.89
CA LEU A 548 -1.20 -35.82 -50.84
C LEU A 548 -1.24 -35.10 -52.18
N SER A 549 -0.20 -35.20 -53.02
CA SER A 549 -0.18 -34.57 -54.35
C SER A 549 -1.16 -35.21 -55.34
N ARG A 550 -1.43 -36.51 -55.18
CA ARG A 550 -2.42 -37.28 -55.95
C ARG A 550 -3.86 -37.08 -55.49
N ARG A 551 -4.09 -36.59 -54.27
CA ARG A 551 -5.44 -36.22 -53.78
C ARG A 551 -5.98 -34.98 -54.50
N THR A 552 -7.31 -34.86 -54.53
CA THR A 552 -8.02 -33.73 -55.14
C THR A 552 -7.56 -32.39 -54.56
N GLN A 553 -7.67 -31.33 -55.35
CA GLN A 553 -7.32 -29.98 -54.91
C GLN A 553 -8.15 -29.53 -53.69
N VAL A 554 -9.42 -29.97 -53.60
CA VAL A 554 -10.32 -29.72 -52.47
C VAL A 554 -9.80 -30.35 -51.18
N VAL A 555 -9.32 -31.61 -51.25
CA VAL A 555 -8.69 -32.29 -50.12
C VAL A 555 -7.36 -31.65 -49.74
N ARG A 556 -6.52 -31.31 -50.73
CA ARG A 556 -5.20 -30.67 -50.52
C ARG A 556 -5.30 -29.31 -49.83
N LEU A 557 -6.33 -28.53 -50.15
CA LEU A 557 -6.55 -27.19 -49.59
C LEU A 557 -7.39 -27.20 -48.30
N GLY A 558 -7.94 -28.36 -47.89
CA GLY A 558 -8.77 -28.45 -46.68
C GLY A 558 -10.08 -27.68 -46.77
N LEU A 559 -10.62 -27.50 -47.97
CA LEU A 559 -11.87 -26.78 -48.23
C LEU A 559 -13.08 -27.55 -47.66
N PRO A 560 -14.19 -26.86 -47.30
CA PRO A 560 -15.38 -27.51 -46.79
C PRO A 560 -15.96 -28.50 -47.82
N ARG A 561 -16.25 -29.72 -47.37
CA ARG A 561 -16.85 -30.79 -48.19
C ARG A 561 -18.18 -31.27 -47.59
N PRO A 562 -19.12 -31.78 -48.40
CA PRO A 562 -20.28 -32.51 -47.89
C PRO A 562 -19.88 -33.80 -47.17
N ALA A 563 -20.51 -34.08 -46.03
CA ALA A 563 -20.24 -35.29 -45.24
C ALA A 563 -20.89 -36.56 -45.79
N ASN A 564 -21.99 -36.40 -46.53
CA ASN A 564 -22.68 -37.47 -47.25
C ASN A 564 -23.08 -36.90 -48.61
N VAL A 565 -22.83 -37.65 -49.68
CA VAL A 565 -23.07 -37.24 -51.05
C VAL A 565 -23.96 -38.29 -51.71
N ASP A 566 -25.09 -37.85 -52.25
CA ASP A 566 -25.83 -38.64 -53.22
C ASP A 566 -25.53 -38.09 -54.62
N ALA A 567 -24.96 -38.94 -55.47
CA ALA A 567 -24.53 -38.53 -56.80
C ALA A 567 -25.70 -38.29 -57.75
N ALA A 568 -26.86 -38.95 -57.53
CA ALA A 568 -28.02 -38.78 -58.39
C ALA A 568 -28.66 -37.40 -58.21
N THR A 569 -28.96 -37.02 -56.97
CA THR A 569 -29.49 -35.68 -56.66
C THR A 569 -28.49 -34.56 -56.92
N LEU A 570 -27.18 -34.80 -56.80
CA LEU A 570 -26.15 -33.82 -57.20
C LEU A 570 -26.14 -33.58 -58.71
N LEU A 571 -26.23 -34.63 -59.52
CA LEU A 571 -26.31 -34.49 -60.99
C LEU A 571 -27.61 -33.84 -61.45
N GLU A 572 -28.74 -34.17 -60.81
CA GLU A 572 -30.02 -33.50 -61.04
C GLU A 572 -29.90 -31.99 -60.74
N GLN A 573 -29.30 -31.62 -59.60
CA GLN A 573 -29.05 -30.22 -59.25
C GLN A 573 -28.14 -29.49 -60.24
N LEU A 574 -27.05 -30.11 -60.70
CA LEU A 574 -26.16 -29.51 -61.72
C LEU A 574 -26.91 -29.30 -63.04
N SER A 575 -27.72 -30.27 -63.47
CA SER A 575 -28.50 -30.19 -64.71
C SER A 575 -29.64 -29.16 -64.70
N LEU A 576 -30.05 -28.66 -63.52
CA LEU A 576 -31.13 -27.70 -63.36
C LEU A 576 -30.71 -26.23 -63.55
N TYR A 577 -29.41 -25.95 -63.69
CA TYR A 577 -28.87 -24.59 -63.88
C TYR A 577 -28.33 -24.30 -65.28
N ASP A 578 -28.31 -25.30 -66.18
CA ASP A 578 -27.85 -25.15 -67.57
C ASP A 578 -28.99 -24.66 -68.50
N ASP A 579 -29.13 -23.33 -68.60
CA ASP A 579 -29.85 -22.66 -69.71
C ASP A 579 -28.96 -22.56 -70.98
N VAL A 580 -28.04 -23.51 -71.19
CA VAL A 580 -26.98 -23.44 -72.22
C VAL A 580 -27.15 -24.50 -73.33
N GLU A 581 -27.13 -23.98 -74.55
CA GLU A 581 -27.27 -24.55 -75.90
C GLU A 581 -26.99 -26.06 -76.13
N GLU A 582 -27.82 -26.68 -76.99
CA GLU A 582 -27.61 -28.00 -77.57
C GLU A 582 -26.39 -28.02 -78.52
N GLY A 583 -25.18 -28.21 -77.96
CA GLY A 583 -23.93 -28.26 -78.71
C GLY A 583 -22.84 -29.14 -78.08
N GLU A 584 -21.70 -29.25 -78.76
CA GLU A 584 -20.56 -30.07 -78.32
C GLU A 584 -20.02 -29.65 -76.94
N LEU A 585 -20.08 -28.37 -76.61
CA LEU A 585 -19.71 -27.83 -75.30
C LEU A 585 -20.63 -28.33 -74.17
N GLY A 586 -21.96 -28.34 -74.39
CA GLY A 586 -22.92 -28.88 -73.41
C GLY A 586 -22.78 -30.40 -73.22
N ALA A 587 -22.35 -31.14 -74.26
CA ALA A 587 -22.01 -32.55 -74.12
C ALA A 587 -20.71 -32.76 -73.31
N ALA A 588 -19.69 -31.93 -73.52
CA ALA A 588 -18.47 -31.94 -72.71
C ALA A 588 -18.73 -31.57 -71.24
N GLN A 589 -19.57 -30.56 -70.99
CA GLN A 589 -19.94 -30.12 -69.65
C GLN A 589 -20.66 -31.22 -68.86
N LYS A 590 -21.60 -31.94 -69.48
CA LYS A 590 -22.27 -33.11 -68.87
C LYS A 590 -21.31 -34.25 -68.49
N LEU A 591 -20.22 -34.44 -69.24
CA LEU A 591 -19.17 -35.39 -68.87
C LEU A 591 -18.34 -34.88 -67.68
N VAL A 592 -18.02 -33.58 -67.66
CA VAL A 592 -17.33 -32.94 -66.53
C VAL A 592 -18.16 -33.03 -65.25
N ASP A 593 -19.47 -32.82 -65.31
CA ASP A 593 -20.38 -32.92 -64.16
C ASP A 593 -20.50 -34.37 -63.63
N ALA A 594 -20.54 -35.36 -64.53
CA ALA A 594 -20.54 -36.79 -64.18
C ALA A 594 -19.25 -37.21 -63.45
N GLU A 595 -18.10 -36.74 -63.93
CA GLU A 595 -16.81 -36.92 -63.27
C GLU A 595 -16.75 -36.17 -61.93
N LEU A 596 -17.20 -34.91 -61.89
CA LEU A 596 -17.23 -34.09 -60.67
C LEU A 596 -18.05 -34.74 -59.55
N ALA A 597 -19.25 -35.24 -59.86
CA ALA A 597 -20.10 -35.96 -58.90
C ALA A 597 -19.43 -37.25 -58.39
N SER A 598 -18.69 -37.95 -59.27
CA SER A 598 -17.96 -39.17 -58.94
C SER A 598 -16.75 -38.89 -58.03
N ILE A 599 -15.98 -37.84 -58.32
CA ILE A 599 -14.84 -37.36 -57.52
C ILE A 599 -15.30 -36.89 -56.13
N ILE A 600 -16.37 -36.09 -56.05
CA ILE A 600 -16.93 -35.60 -54.77
C ILE A 600 -17.42 -36.77 -53.91
N ARG A 601 -18.02 -37.80 -54.53
CA ARG A 601 -18.40 -39.04 -53.85
C ARG A 601 -17.18 -39.84 -53.37
N HIS A 602 -16.15 -39.99 -54.19
CA HIS A 602 -14.87 -40.62 -53.81
C HIS A 602 -14.25 -39.93 -52.58
N ASP A 603 -14.11 -38.60 -52.62
CA ASP A 603 -13.58 -37.79 -51.51
C ASP A 603 -14.39 -37.95 -50.21
N SER A 604 -15.70 -38.12 -50.30
CA SER A 604 -16.57 -38.30 -49.12
C SER A 604 -16.41 -39.67 -48.45
N LEU A 605 -16.05 -40.71 -49.22
CA LEU A 605 -15.90 -42.08 -48.75
C LEU A 605 -14.48 -42.38 -48.27
N GLU A 606 -13.47 -41.95 -49.03
CA GLU A 606 -12.06 -42.24 -48.77
C GLU A 606 -11.44 -41.28 -47.76
N HIS A 607 -11.96 -40.04 -47.69
CA HIS A 607 -11.54 -39.01 -46.75
C HIS A 607 -12.73 -38.50 -45.90
N PRO A 608 -13.33 -39.38 -45.06
CA PRO A 608 -14.53 -39.07 -44.31
C PRO A 608 -14.30 -37.97 -43.28
N ILE A 609 -15.21 -36.99 -43.25
CA ILE A 609 -15.27 -35.93 -42.24
C ILE A 609 -16.25 -36.28 -41.11
N PRO A 610 -16.14 -35.67 -39.92
CA PRO A 610 -17.05 -35.93 -38.81
C PRO A 610 -18.53 -35.69 -39.21
N GLY A 611 -19.35 -36.75 -39.17
CA GLY A 611 -20.75 -36.73 -39.61
C GLY A 611 -21.08 -37.62 -40.82
N THR A 612 -20.08 -38.27 -41.43
CA THR A 612 -20.29 -39.30 -42.46
C THR A 612 -21.06 -40.51 -41.91
N LEU A 613 -22.03 -41.03 -42.66
CA LEU A 613 -22.85 -42.19 -42.27
C LEU A 613 -22.10 -43.53 -42.26
N ARG A 614 -20.97 -43.65 -42.99
CA ARG A 614 -20.20 -44.89 -43.14
C ARG A 614 -18.68 -44.67 -43.07
N PRO A 615 -18.13 -44.22 -41.92
CA PRO A 615 -16.70 -43.91 -41.80
C PRO A 615 -15.85 -45.19 -41.98
N GLY A 616 -14.98 -45.21 -43.00
CA GLY A 616 -14.00 -46.26 -43.25
C GLY A 616 -14.56 -47.63 -43.68
N GLY A 617 -15.87 -47.76 -43.92
CA GLY A 617 -16.53 -49.04 -44.24
C GLY A 617 -16.81 -49.28 -45.72
N ALA A 618 -16.69 -48.26 -46.57
CA ALA A 618 -16.96 -48.36 -48.01
C ALA A 618 -15.78 -47.79 -48.79
N LYS A 619 -15.16 -48.60 -49.65
CA LYS A 619 -14.17 -48.12 -50.62
C LYS A 619 -14.87 -47.35 -51.73
N SER A 620 -14.20 -46.33 -52.24
CA SER A 620 -14.58 -45.62 -53.45
C SER A 620 -14.50 -46.59 -54.66
N THR A 621 -15.39 -46.43 -55.64
CA THR A 621 -15.36 -47.18 -56.91
C THR A 621 -14.73 -46.37 -58.06
N TYR A 622 -14.14 -45.23 -57.72
CA TYR A 622 -13.57 -44.27 -58.67
C TYR A 622 -12.11 -44.63 -58.93
N GLU A 623 -11.75 -44.80 -60.20
CA GLU A 623 -10.39 -45.11 -60.63
C GLU A 623 -9.65 -43.79 -60.90
N ILE A 624 -8.53 -43.57 -60.21
CA ILE A 624 -7.72 -42.35 -60.37
C ILE A 624 -6.94 -42.46 -61.70
N PRO A 625 -7.07 -41.49 -62.63
CA PRO A 625 -6.34 -41.53 -63.90
C PRO A 625 -4.81 -41.53 -63.73
N ASP A 626 -4.11 -42.11 -64.71
CA ASP A 626 -2.65 -42.18 -64.69
C ASP A 626 -1.96 -40.81 -64.68
N ASP A 627 -0.82 -40.73 -63.97
CA ASP A 627 -0.06 -39.49 -63.79
C ASP A 627 0.37 -38.87 -65.14
N GLU A 628 0.63 -39.70 -66.16
CA GLU A 628 0.96 -39.26 -67.53
C GLU A 628 -0.23 -38.57 -68.21
N ALA A 629 -1.43 -39.15 -68.14
CA ALA A 629 -2.65 -38.57 -68.71
C ALA A 629 -3.01 -37.26 -68.01
N ILE A 630 -2.86 -37.19 -66.68
CA ILE A 630 -3.07 -35.96 -65.90
C ILE A 630 -2.08 -34.86 -66.31
N ASN A 631 -0.81 -35.21 -66.57
CA ASN A 631 0.19 -34.25 -67.01
C ASN A 631 -0.05 -33.77 -68.45
N ALA A 632 -0.47 -34.67 -69.34
CA ALA A 632 -0.89 -34.31 -70.70
C ALA A 632 -2.09 -33.33 -70.67
N ALA A 633 -3.14 -33.64 -69.92
CA ALA A 633 -4.31 -32.75 -69.77
C ALA A 633 -3.94 -31.37 -69.21
N LYS A 634 -3.08 -31.31 -68.17
CA LYS A 634 -2.55 -30.04 -67.65
C LYS A 634 -1.76 -29.24 -68.68
N SER A 635 -1.01 -29.91 -69.55
CA SER A 635 -0.24 -29.25 -70.62
C SER A 635 -1.16 -28.66 -71.69
N LEU A 636 -2.25 -29.34 -72.04
CA LEU A 636 -3.26 -28.84 -72.98
C LEU A 636 -4.00 -27.62 -72.40
N ILE A 637 -4.51 -27.70 -71.17
CA ILE A 637 -5.16 -26.57 -70.47
C ILE A 637 -4.18 -25.39 -70.36
N HIS A 638 -2.91 -25.65 -70.07
CA HIS A 638 -1.90 -24.60 -70.01
C HIS A 638 -1.65 -23.94 -71.37
N LEU A 639 -1.61 -24.70 -72.47
CA LEU A 639 -1.49 -24.16 -73.83
C LEU A 639 -2.73 -23.33 -74.22
N GLU A 640 -3.94 -23.78 -73.89
CA GLU A 640 -5.18 -23.03 -74.10
C GLU A 640 -5.16 -21.70 -73.35
N LEU A 641 -4.90 -21.72 -72.03
CA LEU A 641 -4.80 -20.50 -71.21
C LEU A 641 -3.66 -19.58 -71.68
N ALA A 642 -2.52 -20.13 -72.08
CA ALA A 642 -1.39 -19.36 -72.64
C ALA A 642 -1.77 -18.70 -73.97
N SER A 643 -2.57 -19.36 -74.81
CA SER A 643 -3.09 -18.79 -76.05
C SER A 643 -4.13 -17.69 -75.82
N LEU A 644 -5.01 -17.84 -74.81
CA LEU A 644 -5.98 -16.83 -74.40
C LEU A 644 -5.30 -15.56 -73.84
N VAL A 645 -4.18 -15.72 -73.15
CA VAL A 645 -3.32 -14.62 -72.68
C VAL A 645 -2.47 -14.01 -73.82
N GLY A 646 -2.47 -14.62 -75.01
CA GLY A 646 -1.75 -14.13 -76.20
C GLY A 646 -0.28 -14.56 -76.30
N PHE A 647 0.19 -15.45 -75.43
CA PHE A 647 1.60 -15.91 -75.37
C PHE A 647 1.69 -17.43 -75.23
N PRO A 648 1.64 -18.22 -76.32
CA PRO A 648 1.59 -19.70 -76.28
C PRO A 648 2.78 -20.42 -75.61
N GLN A 649 3.86 -19.72 -75.28
CA GLN A 649 5.06 -20.24 -74.61
C GLN A 649 5.26 -19.61 -73.21
N ALA A 650 4.24 -18.93 -72.67
CA ALA A 650 4.31 -18.32 -71.35
C ALA A 650 4.46 -19.38 -70.25
N ASN A 651 5.28 -19.11 -69.24
CA ASN A 651 5.41 -19.99 -68.08
C ASN A 651 4.14 -19.92 -67.19
N VAL A 652 3.89 -20.93 -66.35
CA VAL A 652 2.66 -21.07 -65.53
C VAL A 652 2.36 -19.81 -64.70
N ASP A 653 3.40 -19.15 -64.18
CA ASP A 653 3.26 -17.92 -63.41
C ASP A 653 2.93 -16.69 -64.30
N GLN A 654 3.45 -16.63 -65.52
CA GLN A 654 3.13 -15.57 -66.50
C GLN A 654 1.69 -15.70 -67.01
N VAL A 655 1.22 -16.94 -67.27
CA VAL A 655 -0.19 -17.20 -67.60
C VAL A 655 -1.09 -16.79 -66.44
N ARG A 656 -0.70 -17.06 -65.19
CA ARG A 656 -1.45 -16.62 -64.00
C ARG A 656 -1.53 -15.09 -63.88
N GLU A 657 -0.41 -14.39 -64.08
CA GLU A 657 -0.39 -12.91 -64.06
C GLU A 657 -1.21 -12.30 -65.19
N GLY A 658 -1.12 -12.86 -66.41
CA GLY A 658 -1.92 -12.44 -67.56
C GLY A 658 -3.42 -12.64 -67.35
N LEU A 659 -3.84 -13.79 -66.80
CA LEU A 659 -5.24 -14.04 -66.42
C LEU A 659 -5.73 -13.05 -65.35
N ILE A 660 -4.89 -12.72 -64.36
CA ILE A 660 -5.22 -11.70 -63.33
C ILE A 660 -5.31 -10.28 -63.94
N ALA A 661 -4.58 -10.00 -65.02
CA ALA A 661 -4.71 -8.73 -65.74
C ALA A 661 -5.99 -8.68 -66.58
N LEU A 662 -6.31 -9.75 -67.31
CA LEU A 662 -7.57 -9.91 -68.05
C LEU A 662 -8.80 -9.82 -67.13
N SER A 663 -8.80 -10.54 -66.00
CA SER A 663 -9.90 -10.53 -65.03
C SER A 663 -10.07 -9.19 -64.28
N LYS A 664 -9.15 -8.24 -64.45
CA LYS A 664 -9.26 -6.85 -63.96
C LYS A 664 -9.70 -5.88 -65.06
N ALA A 665 -9.57 -6.28 -66.32
CA ALA A 665 -10.05 -5.53 -67.48
C ALA A 665 -11.53 -5.82 -67.75
N ASP A 666 -11.99 -7.05 -67.49
CA ASP A 666 -13.41 -7.38 -67.46
C ASP A 666 -14.12 -6.64 -66.32
N SER A 667 -15.17 -5.88 -66.68
CA SER A 667 -16.06 -5.25 -65.72
C SER A 667 -17.03 -6.29 -65.14
N VAL A 668 -16.67 -6.87 -64.00
CA VAL A 668 -17.56 -7.76 -63.23
C VAL A 668 -18.82 -6.99 -62.85
N ASP A 669 -19.99 -7.53 -63.17
CA ASP A 669 -21.26 -7.00 -62.69
C ASP A 669 -21.38 -7.23 -61.17
N ASP A 670 -21.35 -6.15 -60.38
CA ASP A 670 -21.50 -6.19 -58.93
C ASP A 670 -22.85 -6.81 -58.48
N HIS A 671 -23.86 -6.85 -59.37
CA HIS A 671 -25.12 -7.54 -59.12
C HIS A 671 -25.03 -9.08 -59.22
N ALA A 672 -24.01 -9.62 -59.90
CA ALA A 672 -23.74 -11.06 -59.95
C ALA A 672 -22.95 -11.58 -58.73
N SER A 673 -22.40 -10.68 -57.90
CA SER A 673 -21.63 -11.06 -56.72
C SER A 673 -22.50 -11.75 -55.66
N TRP A 674 -22.08 -12.92 -55.17
CA TRP A 674 -22.76 -13.59 -54.05
C TRP A 674 -22.90 -12.69 -52.81
N ALA A 675 -22.02 -11.71 -52.62
CA ALA A 675 -22.09 -10.76 -51.51
C ALA A 675 -23.23 -9.72 -51.65
N SER A 676 -23.71 -9.43 -52.87
CA SER A 676 -24.90 -8.61 -53.11
C SER A 676 -26.16 -9.47 -53.10
N VAL A 677 -26.17 -10.60 -53.83
CA VAL A 677 -27.28 -11.58 -53.87
C VAL A 677 -27.63 -12.13 -52.48
N ARG A 678 -26.65 -12.43 -51.62
CA ARG A 678 -26.91 -12.90 -50.25
C ARG A 678 -27.65 -11.87 -49.38
N ARG A 679 -27.60 -10.57 -49.69
CA ARG A 679 -28.31 -9.53 -48.92
C ARG A 679 -29.80 -9.49 -49.21
N SER A 680 -30.24 -9.94 -50.39
CA SER A 680 -31.66 -10.09 -50.74
C SER A 680 -32.26 -11.43 -50.30
N LEU A 681 -31.43 -12.41 -49.91
CA LEU A 681 -31.84 -13.73 -49.45
C LEU A 681 -31.91 -13.83 -47.92
N THR A 682 -32.78 -14.70 -47.43
CA THR A 682 -32.92 -15.04 -46.01
C THR A 682 -32.57 -16.51 -45.77
N PHE A 683 -31.88 -16.80 -44.67
CA PHE A 683 -31.50 -18.16 -44.32
C PHE A 683 -32.67 -18.90 -43.67
N ASP A 684 -33.06 -20.06 -44.19
CA ASP A 684 -34.00 -20.96 -43.53
C ASP A 684 -33.23 -21.90 -42.58
N SER A 685 -33.59 -21.85 -41.30
CA SER A 685 -32.99 -22.69 -40.24
C SER A 685 -33.28 -24.19 -40.43
N SER A 686 -34.40 -24.54 -41.11
CA SER A 686 -34.84 -25.93 -41.25
C SER A 686 -34.15 -26.67 -42.40
N SER A 687 -34.13 -26.11 -43.61
CA SER A 687 -33.39 -26.64 -44.76
C SER A 687 -31.90 -26.29 -44.76
N LYS A 688 -31.49 -25.24 -44.03
CA LYS A 688 -30.15 -24.63 -44.03
C LYS A 688 -29.73 -24.04 -45.37
N ILE A 689 -30.70 -23.57 -46.15
CA ILE A 689 -30.51 -22.98 -47.48
C ILE A 689 -30.83 -21.47 -47.43
N TRP A 690 -30.22 -20.70 -48.34
CA TRP A 690 -30.56 -19.29 -48.57
C TRP A 690 -31.72 -19.20 -49.56
N VAL A 691 -32.85 -18.64 -49.11
CA VAL A 691 -34.13 -18.66 -49.80
C VAL A 691 -34.69 -17.24 -49.89
N ASN A 692 -35.47 -16.93 -50.93
CA ASN A 692 -36.11 -15.63 -51.07
C ASN A 692 -37.09 -15.34 -49.91
N PRO A 693 -37.08 -14.12 -49.33
CA PRO A 693 -37.87 -13.78 -48.14
C PRO A 693 -39.38 -13.94 -48.32
N SER A 694 -39.87 -13.88 -49.56
CA SER A 694 -41.27 -14.06 -49.93
C SER A 694 -41.78 -15.50 -49.76
N GLN A 695 -40.88 -16.50 -49.71
CA GLN A 695 -41.24 -17.92 -49.58
C GLN A 695 -41.33 -18.40 -48.11
N LEU A 696 -40.94 -17.56 -47.14
CA LEU A 696 -40.83 -17.92 -45.73
C LEU A 696 -41.79 -17.13 -44.83
N SER A 697 -42.40 -17.81 -43.86
CA SER A 697 -43.23 -17.17 -42.84
C SER A 697 -42.39 -16.21 -41.96
N SER A 698 -43.06 -15.28 -41.27
CA SER A 698 -42.37 -14.33 -40.39
C SER A 698 -41.64 -15.05 -39.25
N GLU A 699 -42.21 -16.15 -38.73
CA GLU A 699 -41.62 -16.96 -37.66
C GLU A 699 -40.39 -17.74 -38.14
N GLN A 700 -40.45 -18.32 -39.34
CA GLN A 700 -39.32 -19.01 -39.96
C GLN A 700 -38.15 -18.05 -40.24
N ARG A 701 -38.45 -16.82 -40.69
CA ARG A 701 -37.42 -15.78 -40.88
C ARG A 701 -36.75 -15.35 -39.58
N ILE A 702 -37.50 -15.22 -38.48
CA ILE A 702 -36.94 -14.93 -37.15
C ILE A 702 -36.01 -16.08 -36.71
N ALA A 703 -36.47 -17.32 -36.80
CA ALA A 703 -35.66 -18.50 -36.46
C ALA A 703 -34.38 -18.63 -37.32
N GLY A 704 -34.44 -18.21 -38.59
CA GLY A 704 -33.28 -18.09 -39.48
C GLY A 704 -32.26 -17.05 -39.03
N TYR A 705 -32.72 -15.84 -38.69
CA TYR A 705 -31.86 -14.78 -38.17
C TYR A 705 -31.26 -15.12 -36.80
N ASP A 706 -32.01 -15.76 -35.91
CA ASP A 706 -31.51 -16.22 -34.60
C ASP A 706 -30.41 -17.28 -34.75
N ALA A 707 -30.54 -18.18 -35.73
CA ALA A 707 -29.50 -19.16 -36.06
C ALA A 707 -28.21 -18.49 -36.57
N LEU A 708 -28.32 -17.54 -37.52
CA LEU A 708 -27.17 -16.78 -38.03
C LEU A 708 -26.52 -15.92 -36.93
N LEU A 709 -27.31 -15.27 -36.08
CA LEU A 709 -26.82 -14.48 -34.96
C LEU A 709 -26.06 -15.35 -33.95
N SER A 710 -26.57 -16.56 -33.68
CA SER A 710 -25.89 -17.56 -32.83
C SER A 710 -24.57 -18.03 -33.45
N GLU A 711 -24.54 -18.25 -34.77
CA GLU A 711 -23.30 -18.60 -35.50
C GLU A 711 -22.27 -17.46 -35.42
N HIS A 712 -22.68 -16.22 -35.69
CA HIS A 712 -21.81 -15.04 -35.60
C HIS A 712 -21.29 -14.81 -34.18
N GLN A 713 -22.10 -15.02 -33.13
CA GLN A 713 -21.64 -14.99 -31.74
C GLN A 713 -20.59 -16.06 -31.45
N ASN A 714 -20.74 -17.27 -32.00
CA ASN A 714 -19.75 -18.34 -31.86
C ASN A 714 -18.44 -18.00 -32.59
N ILE A 715 -18.50 -17.49 -33.82
CA ILE A 715 -17.32 -17.03 -34.58
C ILE A 715 -16.60 -15.90 -33.83
N MET A 716 -17.34 -14.87 -33.42
CA MET A 716 -16.80 -13.75 -32.62
C MET A 716 -16.15 -14.24 -31.32
N GLY A 717 -16.76 -15.22 -30.64
CA GLY A 717 -16.18 -15.84 -29.44
C GLY A 717 -14.85 -16.57 -29.71
N GLN A 718 -14.73 -17.26 -30.84
CA GLN A 718 -13.49 -17.93 -31.25
C GLN A 718 -12.41 -16.92 -31.69
N GLU A 719 -12.77 -15.88 -32.44
CA GLU A 719 -11.85 -14.85 -32.90
C GLU A 719 -11.36 -13.98 -31.76
N ALA A 720 -12.23 -13.54 -30.84
CA ALA A 720 -11.83 -12.83 -29.63
C ALA A 720 -10.84 -13.66 -28.79
N GLN A 721 -11.01 -14.98 -28.71
CA GLN A 721 -10.03 -15.86 -28.06
C GLN A 721 -8.70 -15.96 -28.82
N LYS A 722 -8.70 -15.93 -30.17
CA LYS A 722 -7.47 -15.87 -30.98
C LYS A 722 -6.76 -14.53 -30.77
N ILE A 723 -7.47 -13.41 -30.94
CA ILE A 723 -6.97 -12.05 -30.74
C ILE A 723 -6.37 -11.91 -29.34
N ALA A 724 -7.10 -12.29 -28.28
CA ALA A 724 -6.58 -12.22 -26.91
C ALA A 724 -5.34 -13.10 -26.66
N LYS A 725 -5.13 -14.19 -27.42
CA LYS A 725 -3.87 -14.96 -27.39
C LYS A 725 -2.74 -14.22 -28.10
N HIS A 726 -3.01 -13.62 -29.26
CA HIS A 726 -2.05 -12.80 -30.00
C HIS A 726 -1.64 -11.54 -29.23
N GLU A 727 -2.59 -10.80 -28.66
CA GLU A 727 -2.33 -9.65 -27.77
C GLU A 727 -1.50 -10.04 -26.55
N LYS A 728 -1.78 -11.18 -25.90
CA LYS A 728 -0.97 -11.67 -24.78
C LYS A 728 0.45 -12.07 -25.21
N LYS A 729 0.64 -12.56 -26.44
CA LYS A 729 1.97 -12.84 -27.00
C LYS A 729 2.70 -11.53 -27.34
N LEU A 730 2.02 -10.60 -28.00
CA LEU A 730 2.53 -9.29 -28.40
C LEU A 730 2.87 -8.42 -27.18
N GLY A 731 2.03 -8.40 -26.14
CA GLY A 731 2.31 -7.70 -24.89
C GLY A 731 3.51 -8.25 -24.14
N LYS A 732 3.79 -9.57 -24.23
CA LYS A 732 5.02 -10.16 -23.68
C LYS A 732 6.28 -9.75 -24.45
N VAL A 733 6.19 -9.68 -25.79
CA VAL A 733 7.34 -9.35 -26.66
C VAL A 733 7.58 -7.83 -26.71
N LEU A 734 6.55 -7.05 -27.06
CA LEU A 734 6.64 -5.61 -27.25
C LEU A 734 6.50 -4.81 -25.96
N GLY A 735 5.86 -5.31 -24.89
CA GLY A 735 5.68 -4.55 -23.65
C GLY A 735 7.01 -4.09 -23.03
N GLY A 736 8.05 -4.93 -23.08
CA GLY A 736 9.41 -4.56 -22.67
C GLY A 736 10.03 -3.48 -23.56
N TYR A 737 9.84 -3.55 -24.89
CA TYR A 737 10.33 -2.54 -25.82
C TYR A 737 9.57 -1.21 -25.70
N GLN A 738 8.25 -1.24 -25.50
CA GLN A 738 7.43 -0.06 -25.23
C GLN A 738 7.86 0.64 -23.94
N ALA A 739 8.06 -0.11 -22.84
CA ALA A 739 8.57 0.44 -21.59
C ALA A 739 9.98 1.06 -21.75
N ARG A 740 10.88 0.42 -22.52
CA ARG A 740 12.19 1.00 -22.86
C ARG A 740 12.05 2.28 -23.70
N SER A 741 11.18 2.28 -24.71
CA SER A 741 10.93 3.44 -25.57
C SER A 741 10.40 4.64 -24.77
N GLN A 742 9.42 4.42 -23.90
CA GLN A 742 8.89 5.45 -23.00
C GLN A 742 9.96 5.96 -22.03
N ALA A 743 10.77 5.06 -21.45
CA ALA A 743 11.84 5.44 -20.54
C ALA A 743 12.99 6.22 -21.23
N ILE A 744 13.29 5.91 -22.51
CA ILE A 744 14.26 6.66 -23.31
C ILE A 744 13.69 8.02 -23.70
N SER A 745 12.47 8.06 -24.24
CA SER A 745 11.78 9.32 -24.59
C SER A 745 11.75 10.29 -23.40
N LYS A 746 11.35 9.80 -22.21
CA LYS A 746 11.38 10.60 -20.99
C LYS A 746 12.79 11.11 -20.62
N ARG A 747 13.83 10.28 -20.73
CA ARG A 747 15.21 10.75 -20.46
C ARG A 747 15.64 11.85 -21.43
N VAL A 748 15.25 11.75 -22.70
CA VAL A 748 15.56 12.78 -23.71
C VAL A 748 14.82 14.08 -23.39
N THR A 749 13.54 14.03 -23.01
CA THR A 749 12.79 15.24 -22.61
C THR A 749 13.31 15.85 -21.30
N ASP A 750 13.61 15.02 -20.30
CA ASP A 750 14.15 15.47 -19.01
C ASP A 750 15.53 16.14 -19.21
N ALA A 751 16.42 15.54 -20.02
CA ALA A 751 17.73 16.11 -20.34
C ALA A 751 17.66 17.38 -21.20
N PHE A 752 16.68 17.49 -22.11
CA PHE A 752 16.46 18.72 -22.87
C PHE A 752 15.97 19.86 -21.96
N ALA A 753 15.09 19.57 -21.01
CA ALA A 753 14.66 20.56 -20.01
C ALA A 753 15.83 21.03 -19.12
N GLU A 754 16.70 20.10 -18.69
CA GLU A 754 17.94 20.42 -17.96
C GLU A 754 18.93 21.25 -18.79
N LEU A 755 19.04 20.99 -20.10
CA LEU A 755 19.84 21.80 -21.02
C LEU A 755 19.30 23.23 -21.14
N GLN A 756 17.98 23.42 -21.22
CA GLN A 756 17.36 24.75 -21.30
C GLN A 756 17.54 25.55 -20.00
N THR A 757 17.40 24.92 -18.83
CA THR A 757 17.62 25.61 -17.54
C THR A 757 19.09 25.93 -17.30
N THR A 758 20.00 25.00 -17.60
CA THR A 758 21.45 25.26 -17.50
C THR A 758 21.92 26.34 -18.48
N TYR A 759 21.40 26.37 -19.71
CA TYR A 759 21.68 27.47 -20.66
C TYR A 759 21.18 28.82 -20.14
N SER A 760 19.96 28.87 -19.60
CA SER A 760 19.37 30.08 -19.01
C SER A 760 20.15 30.58 -17.79
N ASN A 761 20.60 29.66 -16.93
CA ASN A 761 21.45 29.96 -15.79
C ASN A 761 22.83 30.45 -16.24
N TYR A 762 23.45 29.83 -17.25
CA TYR A 762 24.73 30.26 -17.81
C TYR A 762 24.67 31.68 -18.36
N GLN A 763 23.63 32.02 -19.15
CA GLN A 763 23.39 33.38 -19.63
C GLN A 763 23.16 34.37 -18.48
N SER A 764 22.47 33.95 -17.42
CA SER A 764 22.25 34.76 -16.21
C SER A 764 23.56 34.99 -15.45
N PHE A 765 24.43 33.99 -15.35
CA PHE A 765 25.73 34.11 -14.69
C PHE A 765 26.73 34.94 -15.50
N ILE A 766 26.72 34.91 -16.83
CA ILE A 766 27.49 35.87 -17.65
C ILE A 766 27.07 37.30 -17.32
N ARG A 767 25.76 37.58 -17.33
CA ARG A 767 25.23 38.91 -16.99
C ARG A 767 25.60 39.33 -15.57
N LEU A 768 25.45 38.42 -14.60
CA LEU A 768 25.82 38.68 -13.21
C LEU A 768 27.33 38.92 -13.05
N GLN A 769 28.18 38.17 -13.74
CA GLN A 769 29.63 38.39 -13.77
C GLN A 769 29.98 39.77 -14.35
N THR A 770 29.35 40.18 -15.46
CA THR A 770 29.59 41.53 -16.03
C THR A 770 29.12 42.64 -15.10
N ASN A 771 28.04 42.42 -14.35
CA ASN A 771 27.55 43.39 -13.36
C ASN A 771 28.48 43.47 -12.14
N GLU A 772 28.87 42.33 -11.55
CA GLU A 772 29.74 42.31 -10.38
C GLU A 772 31.15 42.84 -10.69
N ALA A 773 31.67 42.58 -11.90
CA ALA A 773 32.92 43.18 -12.37
C ALA A 773 32.86 44.72 -12.49
N ALA A 774 31.68 45.31 -12.71
CA ALA A 774 31.48 46.76 -12.79
C ALA A 774 31.13 47.39 -11.43
N VAL A 775 30.39 46.68 -10.58
CA VAL A 775 29.89 47.18 -9.28
C VAL A 775 30.89 46.94 -8.15
N GLY A 776 31.63 45.82 -8.18
CA GLY A 776 32.62 45.46 -7.16
C GLY A 776 33.68 46.55 -6.92
N PRO A 777 34.38 47.03 -7.97
CA PRO A 777 35.36 48.11 -7.83
C PRO A 777 34.74 49.39 -7.25
N ARG A 778 33.58 49.81 -7.77
CA ARG A 778 32.86 51.01 -7.29
C ARG A 778 32.55 50.95 -5.80
N ARG A 779 32.09 49.79 -5.31
CA ARG A 779 31.79 49.60 -3.87
C ARG A 779 33.05 49.66 -3.00
N VAL A 780 34.18 49.15 -3.50
CA VAL A 780 35.47 49.24 -2.82
C VAL A 780 35.96 50.69 -2.80
N ASP A 781 35.81 51.43 -3.90
CA ASP A 781 36.27 52.81 -3.99
C ASP A 781 35.41 53.76 -3.14
N THR A 782 34.08 53.60 -3.09
CA THR A 782 33.24 54.38 -2.14
C THR A 782 33.61 54.12 -0.68
N LEU A 783 33.95 52.87 -0.33
CA LEU A 783 34.38 52.54 1.03
C LEU A 783 35.76 53.13 1.36
N LYS A 784 36.69 53.24 0.38
CA LYS A 784 37.96 53.95 0.57
C LYS A 784 37.72 55.44 0.81
N GLU A 785 36.87 56.08 0.01
CA GLU A 785 36.54 57.50 0.18
C GLU A 785 35.93 57.77 1.57
N GLU A 786 35.04 56.89 2.06
CA GLU A 786 34.51 56.94 3.42
C GLU A 786 35.61 56.78 4.48
N VAL A 787 36.51 55.80 4.33
CA VAL A 787 37.63 55.58 5.26
C VAL A 787 38.59 56.78 5.28
N GLU A 788 38.99 57.32 4.13
CA GLU A 788 39.84 58.52 4.06
C GLU A 788 39.18 59.75 4.71
N ASN A 789 37.86 59.89 4.61
CA ASN A 789 37.11 60.94 5.30
C ASN A 789 37.15 60.75 6.83
N LEU A 790 37.06 59.50 7.30
CA LEU A 790 37.16 59.15 8.72
C LEU A 790 38.58 59.34 9.25
N GLU A 791 39.62 58.88 8.55
CA GLU A 791 41.03 59.08 8.89
C GLU A 791 41.39 60.58 8.98
N ARG A 792 40.93 61.39 8.00
CA ARG A 792 41.11 62.85 8.05
C ARG A 792 40.45 63.46 9.28
N ARG A 793 39.23 63.02 9.64
CA ARG A 793 38.51 63.50 10.83
C ARG A 793 39.18 63.05 12.13
N GLU A 794 39.65 61.81 12.20
CA GLU A 794 40.39 61.29 13.35
C GLU A 794 41.66 62.11 13.57
N LYS A 795 42.45 62.31 12.52
CA LYS A 795 43.68 63.11 12.58
C LYS A 795 43.44 64.53 13.10
N THR A 796 42.43 65.24 12.59
CA THR A 796 42.14 66.60 13.09
C THR A 796 41.68 66.61 14.55
N LEU A 797 40.99 65.55 15.01
CA LEU A 797 40.60 65.41 16.43
C LEU A 797 41.80 65.07 17.33
N GLN A 798 42.73 64.25 16.86
CA GLN A 798 43.98 63.95 17.58
C GLN A 798 44.89 65.19 17.69
N GLU A 799 45.04 65.96 16.60
CA GLU A 799 45.76 67.24 16.61
C GLU A 799 45.13 68.22 17.61
N ARG A 800 43.80 68.38 17.58
CA ARG A 800 43.05 69.21 18.53
C ARG A 800 43.19 68.76 19.99
N TYR A 801 43.24 67.45 20.24
CA TYR A 801 43.49 66.90 21.56
C TYR A 801 44.91 67.18 22.04
N ALA A 802 45.91 67.09 21.16
CA ALA A 802 47.30 67.40 21.47
C ALA A 802 47.50 68.90 21.80
N GLU A 803 46.83 69.80 21.07
CA GLU A 803 46.78 71.24 21.38
C GLU A 803 46.24 71.47 22.81
N LEU A 804 45.04 70.95 23.10
CA LEU A 804 44.39 71.11 24.42
C LEU A 804 45.19 70.47 25.56
N ALA A 805 45.87 69.36 25.30
CA ALA A 805 46.75 68.72 26.27
C ALA A 805 48.02 69.55 26.55
N ALA A 806 48.56 70.25 25.54
CA ALA A 806 49.67 71.18 25.71
C ALA A 806 49.25 72.43 26.49
N GLU A 807 48.11 73.04 26.13
CA GLU A 807 47.51 74.18 26.87
C GLU A 807 47.24 73.83 28.34
N ARG A 808 46.67 72.64 28.59
CA ARG A 808 46.46 72.12 29.95
C ARG A 808 47.78 71.97 30.71
N LYS A 809 48.81 71.40 30.08
CA LYS A 809 50.12 71.22 30.74
C LYS A 809 50.80 72.56 31.04
N GLU A 810 50.63 73.56 30.17
CA GLU A 810 51.11 74.92 30.40
C GLU A 810 50.34 75.60 31.55
N SER A 811 49.03 75.40 31.65
CA SER A 811 48.23 75.94 32.77
C SER A 811 48.56 75.26 34.09
N GLU A 812 48.73 73.94 34.12
CA GLU A 812 49.21 73.19 35.29
C GLU A 812 50.60 73.66 35.73
N ALA A 813 51.53 73.89 34.80
CA ALA A 813 52.86 74.43 35.11
C ALA A 813 52.79 75.87 35.67
N LYS A 814 51.88 76.71 35.15
CA LYS A 814 51.64 78.07 35.70
C LYS A 814 51.05 78.02 37.11
N VAL A 815 50.13 77.10 37.38
CA VAL A 815 49.56 76.89 38.73
C VAL A 815 50.66 76.44 39.69
N ALA A 816 51.43 75.41 39.34
CA ALA A 816 52.53 74.91 40.18
C ALA A 816 53.58 76.00 40.48
N ALA A 817 53.94 76.84 39.50
CA ALA A 817 54.87 77.96 39.70
C ALA A 817 54.29 79.12 40.53
N LEU A 818 52.95 79.24 40.62
CA LEU A 818 52.29 80.17 41.54
C LEU A 818 52.21 79.58 42.96
N GLU A 819 51.93 78.28 43.08
CA GLU A 819 51.95 77.54 44.36
C GLU A 819 53.35 77.56 44.99
N GLU A 820 54.41 77.33 44.22
CA GLU A 820 55.80 77.41 44.69
C GLU A 820 56.16 78.81 45.20
N LYS A 821 55.73 79.87 44.50
CA LYS A 821 55.90 81.26 44.96
C LYS A 821 55.13 81.55 46.24
N LEU A 822 53.89 81.08 46.33
CA LEU A 822 53.03 81.29 47.50
C LEU A 822 53.59 80.54 48.72
N MET A 823 54.12 79.33 48.54
CA MET A 823 54.87 78.61 49.58
C MET A 823 56.13 79.37 49.99
N ALA A 824 56.95 79.86 49.05
CA ALA A 824 58.16 80.62 49.38
C ALA A 824 57.85 81.99 50.04
N GLU A 825 56.72 82.61 49.74
CA GLU A 825 56.22 83.80 50.45
C GLU A 825 55.71 83.46 51.86
N ALA A 826 55.02 82.33 52.03
CA ALA A 826 54.59 81.83 53.34
C ALA A 826 55.78 81.40 54.23
N GLU A 827 56.81 80.75 53.67
CA GLU A 827 58.05 80.41 54.36
C GLU A 827 58.75 81.69 54.85
N LYS A 828 58.93 82.70 53.99
CA LYS A 828 59.50 83.99 54.40
C LYS A 828 58.67 84.72 55.46
N PHE A 829 57.34 84.63 55.39
CA PHE A 829 56.45 85.18 56.40
C PHE A 829 56.60 84.46 57.75
N ASN A 830 56.72 83.13 57.73
CA ASN A 830 56.98 82.33 58.92
C ASN A 830 58.37 82.58 59.51
N GLU A 831 59.42 82.69 58.68
CA GLU A 831 60.78 83.08 59.11
C GLU A 831 60.80 84.48 59.73
N ALA A 832 60.11 85.46 59.13
CA ALA A 832 59.97 86.80 59.68
C ALA A 832 59.22 86.79 61.03
N SER A 833 58.14 86.01 61.15
CA SER A 833 57.38 85.88 62.40
C SER A 833 58.16 85.15 63.49
N LEU A 834 59.01 84.18 63.13
CA LEU A 834 59.95 83.53 64.06
C LEU A 834 61.03 84.50 64.53
N ALA A 835 61.61 85.30 63.63
CA ALA A 835 62.60 86.31 63.99
C ALA A 835 62.02 87.43 64.89
N GLU A 836 60.74 87.81 64.69
CA GLU A 836 60.03 88.70 65.62
C GLU A 836 59.81 88.05 66.99
N MET A 837 59.59 86.73 67.08
CA MET A 837 59.46 86.03 68.36
C MET A 837 60.80 85.86 69.10
N GLU A 838 61.89 85.53 68.40
CA GLU A 838 63.24 85.44 69.00
C GLU A 838 63.75 86.81 69.49
N GLY A 839 63.28 87.92 68.91
CA GLY A 839 63.61 89.28 69.33
C GLY A 839 62.97 89.74 70.65
N VAL A 840 62.13 88.91 71.30
CA VAL A 840 61.37 89.28 72.53
C VAL A 840 61.97 88.66 73.81
N GLU A 841 62.95 87.75 73.72
CA GLU A 841 63.64 87.14 74.87
C GLU A 841 65.04 87.74 75.15
N SER A 842 65.26 89.04 74.92
CA SER A 842 66.53 89.75 75.22
C SER A 842 66.35 91.08 75.95
#